data_AF-A0A7C2QNE2-F1
#
_entry.id   AF-A0A7C2QNE2-F1
#
_cell.length_a   1.000
_cell.length_b   1.000
_cell.length_c   1.000
_cell.angle_alpha   90.00
_cell.angle_beta   90.00
_cell.angle_gamma   90.00
#
_symmetry.space_group_name_H-M   'P 1'
#
loop_
_entity.id
_entity.type
_entity.pdbx_description
1 polymer ?
#
loop_
_entity_poly.entity_id
_entity_poly.type
_entity_poly.pdbx_seq_one_letter_code
_entity_poly.pdbx_strand_id
1 'polypeptide(L)'
;MLWVAVLWSLFQLWYASPLPFILGIGVLNDTEARAIHLGLAMFLAFTAYPAFRASPRERIPAVDWLLALAGAFAGSYLFLFYNQIAERPGTPSALDLATAGGGILLLLEATRRSLGLPMVCVAAAFILFTFAGPYMPEAVQHKGASLQRFLTHQWLVTEGVFGIALGVSTSFVFLFVLFGTLLDRAGAGNWMMQLSIALLGHLRGGPAKVAVVSSALNGVVSGSSVSNVVSGGIFTIPLMKRTGLSGVKAGAIEASSSINGQIMPPVMGAAAFLMVEYVGIPYSEIIKHAALPAIASYISLFYIVHLEAVKLGSRPIPREHMPARLRVLRTGLGLTGTVAAICLLYYGILAAQAAFGAAAPTVLAAAGAGLYLLTLWYASRYPDLALDDPTAPIIRLPRTWDVARTGLDFVIPLVVLLWCLTVEQLSPGLSAFWGTLSILGIVATRKPLLALFRRQSVVAALAQARTDVVEGLASGARNMIGIAIATATAGIVVGTVTLTGLGLMMTEFVEFLSGGNVIAMLILIALISLVLGMGIPTTANYILVATLMAPVVVELGAQAGLAMPLIAVHLFVFYFGIMADITPPVGLAAFAAAAISREDPIATGFQGALYSLRTAVLPFVFIFNPAMLLIGIDDWWQFAVVIAASLISVLLFAAATMGWFVCRSRLWESAVLLLVCFTLFRPDWWLDRFYPRYVEVPARELLARVAAAPDDARLTMVVEGTNVEGETVRKTVSVPLGDPKEPRLRLRAVGLGVAPLGDKVTITNVAFGSYARRLGLDAGYEVLAILEPAPRPSQLWPIGGGLAAAGLIALLQWRRRDATMQRA
;
A
#
# COMPACT_ATOMS: atom_id res chain seq x y z
N MET A 1 -3.40 -10.74 -29.76
CA MET A 1 -3.24 -10.61 -28.29
C MET A 1 -1.89 -10.03 -27.89
N LEU A 2 -0.76 -10.72 -28.15
CA LEU A 2 0.58 -10.26 -27.73
C LEU A 2 0.86 -8.79 -28.11
N TRP A 3 0.69 -8.45 -29.39
CA TRP A 3 0.91 -7.09 -29.87
C TRP A 3 -0.03 -6.05 -29.29
N VAL A 4 -1.28 -6.41 -28.96
CA VAL A 4 -2.21 -5.48 -28.30
C VAL A 4 -1.74 -5.17 -26.87
N ALA A 5 -1.21 -6.16 -26.15
CA ALA A 5 -0.62 -5.95 -24.83
C ALA A 5 0.64 -5.07 -24.89
N VAL A 6 1.49 -5.28 -25.91
CA VAL A 6 2.65 -4.42 -26.16
C VAL A 6 2.20 -2.99 -26.51
N LEU A 7 1.22 -2.83 -27.40
CA LEU A 7 0.66 -1.53 -27.77
C LEU A 7 0.07 -0.79 -26.58
N TRP A 8 -0.63 -1.49 -25.68
CA TRP A 8 -1.14 -0.89 -24.44
C TRP A 8 -0.01 -0.37 -23.55
N SER A 9 1.07 -1.15 -23.40
CA SER A 9 2.25 -0.71 -22.63
C SER A 9 2.95 0.49 -23.26
N LEU A 10 3.09 0.49 -24.58
CA LEU A 10 3.68 1.62 -25.31
C LEU A 10 2.79 2.87 -25.24
N PHE A 11 1.46 2.70 -25.32
CA PHE A 11 0.51 3.79 -25.13
C PHE A 11 0.65 4.44 -23.75
N GLN A 12 0.80 3.64 -22.70
CA GLN A 12 0.96 4.16 -21.33
C GLN A 12 2.31 4.87 -21.14
N LEU A 13 3.38 4.32 -21.73
CA LEU A 13 4.67 5.00 -21.77
C LEU A 13 4.59 6.33 -22.55
N TRP A 14 3.84 6.36 -23.66
CA TRP A 14 3.64 7.58 -24.44
C TRP A 14 2.88 8.64 -23.64
N TYR A 15 1.72 8.27 -23.07
CA TYR A 15 0.87 9.17 -22.30
C TYR A 15 1.58 9.78 -21.09
N ALA A 16 2.39 9.01 -20.37
CA ALA A 16 3.15 9.51 -19.23
C ALA A 16 4.45 10.24 -19.60
N SER A 17 4.93 10.09 -20.83
CA SER A 17 6.15 10.76 -21.28
C SER A 17 5.91 12.24 -21.56
N PRO A 18 6.95 13.09 -21.49
CA PRO A 18 6.86 14.47 -21.96
C PRO A 18 6.85 14.58 -23.50
N LEU A 19 7.06 13.48 -24.23
CA LEU A 19 7.19 13.46 -25.70
C LEU A 19 5.97 14.01 -26.46
N PRO A 20 4.71 13.72 -26.08
CA PRO A 20 3.54 14.24 -26.80
C PRO A 20 3.52 15.78 -26.79
N PHE A 21 3.93 16.39 -25.67
CA PHE A 21 4.01 17.84 -25.53
C PHE A 21 5.20 18.44 -26.28
N ILE A 22 6.36 17.76 -26.27
CA ILE A 22 7.56 18.22 -26.99
C ILE A 22 7.35 18.15 -28.51
N LEU A 23 6.73 17.07 -28.99
CA LEU A 23 6.51 16.84 -30.42
C LEU A 23 5.22 17.51 -30.93
N GLY A 24 4.34 17.94 -30.04
CA GLY A 24 3.04 18.53 -30.38
C GLY A 24 2.06 17.56 -31.04
N ILE A 25 2.27 16.25 -30.89
CA ILE A 25 1.50 15.20 -31.56
C ILE A 25 0.90 14.27 -30.50
N GLY A 26 -0.38 13.93 -30.63
CA GLY A 26 -1.03 12.92 -29.79
C GLY A 26 -1.11 13.32 -28.31
N VAL A 27 -1.33 14.61 -28.02
CA VAL A 27 -1.63 15.11 -26.68
C VAL A 27 -3.07 14.72 -26.34
N LEU A 28 -3.24 13.89 -25.32
CA LEU A 28 -4.53 13.38 -24.87
C LEU A 28 -4.86 13.94 -23.49
N ASN A 29 -6.13 14.27 -23.27
CA ASN A 29 -6.61 14.62 -21.93
C ASN A 29 -6.86 13.35 -21.08
N ASP A 30 -7.06 13.54 -19.78
CA ASP A 30 -7.24 12.42 -18.84
C ASP A 30 -8.47 11.56 -19.16
N THR A 31 -9.57 12.17 -19.61
CA THR A 31 -10.80 11.44 -19.96
C THR A 31 -10.59 10.55 -21.18
N GLU A 32 -9.93 11.06 -22.21
CA GLU A 32 -9.55 10.33 -23.41
C GLU A 32 -8.60 9.18 -23.07
N ALA A 33 -7.57 9.43 -22.25
CA ALA A 33 -6.62 8.41 -21.84
C ALA A 33 -7.28 7.28 -21.04
N ARG A 34 -8.21 7.60 -20.12
CA ARG A 34 -9.01 6.62 -19.37
C ARG A 34 -9.87 5.76 -20.29
N ALA A 35 -10.50 6.37 -21.30
CA ALA A 35 -11.31 5.66 -22.28
C ALA A 35 -10.50 4.64 -23.09
N ILE A 36 -9.35 5.06 -23.62
CA ILE A 36 -8.44 4.17 -24.35
C ILE A 36 -7.92 3.05 -23.43
N HIS A 37 -7.54 3.38 -22.19
CA HIS A 37 -7.07 2.40 -21.21
C HIS A 37 -8.13 1.33 -20.92
N LEU A 38 -9.38 1.73 -20.66
CA LEU A 38 -10.46 0.77 -20.42
C LEU A 38 -10.80 -0.05 -21.66
N GLY A 39 -10.84 0.57 -22.84
CA GLY A 39 -11.09 -0.14 -24.10
C GLY A 39 -10.07 -1.27 -24.34
N LEU A 40 -8.78 -0.98 -24.14
CA LEU A 40 -7.71 -1.97 -24.24
C LEU A 40 -7.80 -3.05 -23.15
N ALA A 41 -8.13 -2.66 -21.90
CA ALA A 41 -8.34 -3.59 -20.81
C ALA A 41 -9.49 -4.56 -21.08
N MET A 42 -10.63 -4.06 -21.55
CA MET A 42 -11.81 -4.86 -21.90
C MET A 42 -11.50 -5.85 -23.02
N PHE A 43 -10.86 -5.37 -24.10
CA PHE A 43 -10.44 -6.24 -25.20
C PHE A 43 -9.53 -7.37 -24.73
N LEU A 44 -8.53 -7.04 -23.92
CA LEU A 44 -7.59 -8.02 -23.39
C LEU A 44 -8.24 -8.93 -22.35
N ALA A 45 -9.22 -8.48 -21.57
CA ALA A 45 -9.94 -9.31 -20.62
C ALA A 45 -10.66 -10.48 -21.31
N PHE A 46 -11.38 -10.19 -22.40
CA PHE A 46 -12.10 -11.21 -23.16
C PHE A 46 -11.18 -12.14 -23.97
N THR A 47 -10.02 -11.66 -24.40
CA THR A 47 -9.06 -12.47 -25.17
C THR A 47 -8.04 -13.24 -24.32
N ALA A 48 -7.77 -12.78 -23.09
CA ALA A 48 -6.83 -13.40 -22.16
C ALA A 48 -7.49 -14.41 -21.21
N TYR A 49 -8.72 -14.13 -20.76
CA TYR A 49 -9.39 -14.93 -19.74
C TYR A 49 -10.52 -15.76 -20.34
N PRO A 50 -10.44 -17.10 -20.27
CA PRO A 50 -11.48 -17.98 -20.80
C PRO A 50 -12.80 -17.81 -20.05
N ALA A 51 -13.92 -17.92 -20.78
CA ALA A 51 -15.25 -17.74 -20.21
C ALA A 51 -15.59 -18.72 -19.08
N PHE A 52 -15.23 -19.99 -19.25
CA PHE A 52 -15.51 -21.08 -18.30
C PHE A 52 -14.29 -22.00 -18.13
N ARG A 53 -14.30 -22.82 -17.08
CA ARG A 53 -13.23 -23.81 -16.82
C ARG A 53 -13.02 -24.80 -17.97
N ALA A 54 -14.09 -25.11 -18.71
CA ALA A 54 -14.10 -26.00 -19.86
C ALA A 54 -13.83 -25.31 -21.21
N SER A 55 -13.67 -23.98 -21.23
CA SER A 55 -13.40 -23.25 -22.48
C SER A 55 -12.03 -23.63 -23.05
N PRO A 56 -11.87 -23.64 -24.39
CA PRO A 56 -10.59 -23.93 -25.04
C PRO A 56 -9.49 -22.98 -24.56
N ARG A 57 -8.30 -23.51 -24.26
CA ARG A 57 -7.13 -22.71 -23.85
C ARG A 57 -6.13 -22.46 -24.98
N GLU A 58 -6.26 -23.21 -26.08
CA GLU A 58 -5.35 -23.14 -27.23
C GLU A 58 -5.79 -22.15 -28.31
N ARG A 59 -7.05 -21.71 -28.28
CA ARG A 59 -7.61 -20.75 -29.23
C ARG A 59 -8.67 -19.85 -28.58
N ILE A 60 -8.82 -18.63 -29.09
CA ILE A 60 -9.85 -17.69 -28.66
C ILE A 60 -11.15 -18.00 -29.43
N PRO A 61 -12.27 -18.34 -28.76
CA PRO A 61 -13.57 -18.53 -29.41
C PRO A 61 -14.06 -17.29 -30.16
N ALA A 62 -14.84 -17.47 -31.23
CA ALA A 62 -15.42 -16.35 -32.00
C ALA A 62 -16.32 -15.44 -31.15
N VAL A 63 -17.04 -16.01 -30.17
CA VAL A 63 -17.86 -15.25 -29.23
C VAL A 63 -17.00 -14.31 -28.38
N ASP A 64 -15.84 -14.77 -27.93
CA ASP A 64 -14.92 -13.96 -27.14
C ASP A 64 -14.31 -12.83 -27.96
N TRP A 65 -14.10 -13.03 -29.27
CA TRP A 65 -13.74 -11.94 -30.19
C TRP A 65 -14.84 -10.88 -30.31
N LEU A 66 -16.09 -11.30 -30.44
CA LEU A 66 -17.22 -10.37 -30.52
C LEU A 66 -17.37 -9.56 -29.22
N LEU A 67 -17.28 -10.23 -28.06
CA LEU A 67 -17.29 -9.56 -26.76
C LEU A 67 -16.08 -8.63 -26.57
N ALA A 68 -14.90 -9.02 -27.04
CA ALA A 68 -13.70 -8.20 -26.99
C ALA A 68 -13.87 -6.91 -27.79
N LEU A 69 -14.41 -6.99 -29.01
CA LEU A 69 -14.64 -5.81 -29.86
C LEU A 69 -15.77 -4.92 -29.31
N ALA A 70 -16.87 -5.51 -28.84
CA ALA A 70 -17.96 -4.77 -28.21
C ALA A 70 -17.51 -4.07 -26.92
N GLY A 71 -16.73 -4.75 -26.08
CA GLY A 71 -16.16 -4.19 -24.86
C GLY A 71 -15.14 -3.09 -25.13
N ALA A 72 -14.29 -3.27 -26.15
CA ALA A 72 -13.36 -2.23 -26.59
C ALA A 72 -14.09 -0.98 -27.08
N PHE A 73 -15.14 -1.16 -27.89
CA PHE A 73 -15.97 -0.07 -28.37
C PHE A 73 -16.66 0.67 -27.21
N ALA A 74 -17.29 -0.05 -26.28
CA ALA A 74 -17.95 0.55 -25.13
C ALA A 74 -16.96 1.30 -24.22
N GLY A 75 -15.79 0.73 -23.95
CA GLY A 75 -14.74 1.35 -23.15
C GLY A 75 -14.14 2.61 -23.80
N SER A 76 -13.95 2.59 -25.12
CA SER A 76 -13.43 3.72 -25.88
C SER A 76 -14.51 4.72 -26.33
N TYR A 77 -15.78 4.52 -25.96
CA TYR A 77 -16.90 5.32 -26.45
C TYR A 77 -16.74 6.83 -26.16
N LEU A 78 -16.31 7.17 -24.94
CA LEU A 78 -16.05 8.56 -24.55
C LEU A 78 -14.94 9.23 -25.37
N PHE A 79 -13.97 8.45 -25.85
CA PHE A 79 -12.93 8.95 -26.74
C PHE A 79 -13.45 9.15 -28.17
N LEU A 80 -14.19 8.17 -28.70
CA LEU A 80 -14.69 8.19 -30.07
C LEU A 80 -15.74 9.30 -30.30
N PHE A 81 -16.57 9.57 -29.30
CA PHE A 81 -17.69 10.52 -29.40
C PHE A 81 -17.55 11.72 -28.46
N TYR A 82 -16.33 12.04 -28.02
CA TYR A 82 -16.03 13.09 -27.04
C TYR A 82 -16.76 14.42 -27.31
N ASN A 83 -16.59 14.98 -28.52
CA ASN A 83 -17.20 16.26 -28.91
C ASN A 83 -18.73 16.23 -28.86
N GLN A 84 -19.33 15.14 -29.33
CA GLN A 84 -20.79 15.00 -29.44
C GLN A 84 -21.46 14.84 -28.08
N ILE A 85 -20.76 14.26 -27.10
CA ILE A 85 -21.23 14.15 -25.72
C ILE A 85 -21.05 15.49 -25.01
N ALA A 86 -19.91 16.16 -25.21
CA ALA A 86 -19.63 17.47 -24.63
C ALA A 86 -20.64 18.55 -25.05
N GLU A 87 -21.16 18.47 -26.28
CA GLU A 87 -22.18 19.39 -26.81
C GLU A 87 -23.61 19.12 -26.29
N ARG A 88 -23.87 17.97 -25.66
CA ARG A 88 -25.22 17.55 -25.20
C ARG A 88 -25.24 17.15 -23.71
N PRO A 89 -24.82 18.03 -22.78
CA PRO A 89 -24.78 17.70 -21.37
C PRO A 89 -26.19 17.45 -20.82
N GLY A 90 -26.38 16.29 -20.17
CA GLY A 90 -27.65 15.91 -19.55
C GLY A 90 -28.73 15.37 -20.50
N THR A 91 -28.48 15.34 -21.81
CA THR A 91 -29.43 14.84 -22.83
C THR A 91 -28.84 13.69 -23.67
N PRO A 92 -28.57 12.53 -23.04
CA PRO A 92 -27.95 11.39 -23.72
C PRO A 92 -28.86 10.83 -24.82
N SER A 93 -28.27 10.46 -25.95
CA SER A 93 -28.96 9.78 -27.04
C SER A 93 -29.23 8.30 -26.72
N ALA A 94 -30.07 7.64 -27.52
CA ALA A 94 -30.33 6.22 -27.38
C ALA A 94 -29.06 5.35 -27.53
N LEU A 95 -28.12 5.77 -28.39
CA LEU A 95 -26.84 5.08 -28.55
C LEU A 95 -25.95 5.25 -27.31
N ASP A 96 -25.93 6.43 -26.69
CA ASP A 96 -25.18 6.69 -25.47
C ASP A 96 -25.67 5.79 -24.33
N LEU A 97 -27.01 5.69 -24.17
CA LEU A 97 -27.63 4.85 -23.16
C LEU A 97 -27.45 3.35 -23.45
N ALA A 98 -27.59 2.92 -24.71
CA ALA A 98 -27.36 1.53 -25.10
C ALA A 98 -25.91 1.11 -24.85
N THR A 99 -24.95 1.99 -25.15
CA THR A 99 -23.53 1.75 -24.93
C THR A 99 -23.19 1.76 -23.45
N ALA A 100 -23.78 2.66 -22.65
CA ALA A 100 -23.61 2.67 -21.20
C ALA A 100 -24.14 1.38 -20.55
N GLY A 101 -25.35 0.95 -20.91
CA GLY A 101 -25.94 -0.29 -20.37
C GLY A 101 -25.16 -1.54 -20.80
N GLY A 102 -24.85 -1.66 -22.10
CA GLY A 102 -24.04 -2.75 -22.63
C GLY A 102 -22.63 -2.77 -22.05
N GLY A 103 -22.01 -1.60 -21.90
CA GLY A 103 -20.70 -1.42 -21.30
C GLY A 103 -20.63 -1.92 -19.86
N ILE A 104 -21.62 -1.59 -19.03
CA ILE A 104 -21.72 -2.09 -17.64
C ILE A 104 -21.84 -3.62 -17.63
N LEU A 105 -22.72 -4.20 -18.44
CA LEU A 105 -22.89 -5.66 -18.50
C LEU A 105 -21.62 -6.38 -18.98
N LEU A 106 -20.96 -5.85 -20.01
CA LEU A 106 -19.69 -6.36 -20.50
C LEU A 106 -18.59 -6.22 -19.43
N LEU A 107 -18.55 -5.10 -18.70
CA LEU A 107 -17.60 -4.88 -17.63
C LEU A 107 -17.81 -5.88 -16.48
N LEU A 108 -19.05 -6.17 -16.10
CA LEU A 108 -19.36 -7.21 -15.11
C LEU A 108 -18.93 -8.61 -15.58
N GLU A 109 -19.12 -8.92 -16.86
CA GLU A 109 -18.64 -10.20 -17.41
C GLU A 109 -17.09 -10.25 -17.47
N ALA A 110 -16.43 -9.16 -17.87
CA ALA A 110 -14.97 -9.05 -17.82
C ALA A 110 -14.44 -9.19 -16.38
N THR A 111 -15.15 -8.62 -15.41
CA THR A 111 -14.89 -8.76 -13.97
C THR A 111 -15.00 -10.21 -13.53
N ARG A 112 -16.08 -10.90 -13.95
CA ARG A 112 -16.27 -12.33 -13.63
C ARG A 112 -15.11 -13.19 -14.12
N ARG A 113 -14.61 -12.91 -15.34
CA ARG A 113 -13.53 -13.69 -15.97
C ARG A 113 -12.16 -13.41 -15.36
N SER A 114 -11.89 -12.15 -14.99
CA SER A 114 -10.56 -11.72 -14.52
C SER A 114 -10.40 -11.77 -12.99
N LEU A 115 -11.46 -11.48 -12.23
CA LEU A 115 -11.45 -11.33 -10.77
C LEU A 115 -12.34 -12.35 -10.05
N GLY A 116 -13.29 -12.95 -10.77
CA GLY A 116 -14.22 -13.93 -10.23
C GLY A 116 -15.56 -13.35 -9.79
N LEU A 117 -16.40 -14.21 -9.21
CA LEU A 117 -17.76 -13.86 -8.79
C LEU A 117 -17.83 -12.86 -7.63
N PRO A 118 -16.94 -12.85 -6.61
CA PRO A 118 -17.07 -11.94 -5.48
C PRO A 118 -17.20 -10.46 -5.89
N MET A 119 -16.33 -9.98 -6.78
CA MET A 119 -16.39 -8.60 -7.27
C MET A 119 -17.66 -8.29 -8.07
N VAL A 120 -18.16 -9.26 -8.84
CA VAL A 120 -19.43 -9.11 -9.58
C VAL A 120 -20.60 -9.02 -8.62
N CYS A 121 -20.64 -9.85 -7.57
CA CYS A 121 -21.67 -9.81 -6.55
C CYS A 121 -21.68 -8.46 -5.82
N VAL A 122 -20.51 -7.93 -5.47
CA VAL A 122 -20.39 -6.59 -4.88
C VAL A 122 -20.95 -5.53 -5.84
N ALA A 123 -20.46 -5.47 -7.07
CA ALA A 123 -20.94 -4.48 -8.04
C ALA A 123 -22.45 -4.61 -8.30
N ALA A 124 -22.97 -5.82 -8.46
CA ALA A 124 -24.39 -6.08 -8.65
C ALA A 124 -25.23 -5.67 -7.43
N ALA A 125 -24.72 -5.86 -6.20
CA ALA A 125 -25.38 -5.41 -4.99
C ALA A 125 -25.50 -3.88 -4.93
N PHE A 126 -24.46 -3.14 -5.32
CA PHE A 126 -24.50 -1.67 -5.39
C PHE A 126 -25.42 -1.16 -6.53
N ILE A 127 -25.41 -1.82 -7.69
CA ILE A 127 -26.37 -1.52 -8.76
C ILE A 127 -27.81 -1.74 -8.24
N LEU A 128 -28.07 -2.88 -7.59
CA LEU A 128 -29.39 -3.17 -7.02
C LEU A 128 -29.76 -2.15 -5.94
N PHE A 129 -28.83 -1.78 -5.06
CA PHE A 129 -29.00 -0.77 -4.02
C PHE A 129 -29.50 0.56 -4.62
N THR A 130 -28.91 0.99 -5.74
CA THR A 130 -29.33 2.22 -6.45
C THR A 130 -30.82 2.24 -6.79
N PHE A 131 -31.39 1.11 -7.21
CA PHE A 131 -32.80 1.03 -7.62
C PHE A 131 -33.74 0.62 -6.46
N ALA A 132 -33.23 -0.13 -5.49
CA ALA A 132 -34.02 -0.66 -4.38
C ALA A 132 -34.23 0.36 -3.24
N GLY A 133 -33.57 1.52 -3.29
CA GLY A 133 -33.63 2.57 -2.26
C GLY A 133 -35.00 2.85 -1.63
N PRO A 134 -36.09 3.01 -2.42
CA PRO A 134 -37.41 3.29 -1.84
C PRO A 134 -37.98 2.17 -0.97
N TYR A 135 -37.54 0.92 -1.17
CA TYR A 135 -38.01 -0.27 -0.47
C TYR A 135 -37.11 -0.66 0.71
N MET A 136 -36.02 0.08 0.93
CA MET A 136 -35.07 -0.20 2.00
C MET A 136 -35.59 0.25 3.37
N PRO A 137 -35.11 -0.36 4.47
CA PRO A 137 -35.41 0.11 5.83
C PRO A 137 -35.01 1.57 6.03
N GLU A 138 -35.69 2.29 6.93
CA GLU A 138 -35.49 3.73 7.17
C GLU A 138 -34.01 4.12 7.34
N ALA A 139 -33.23 3.32 8.08
CA ALA A 139 -31.81 3.56 8.31
C ALA A 139 -30.94 3.58 7.04
N VAL A 140 -31.42 2.97 5.95
CA VAL A 140 -30.71 2.93 4.66
C VAL A 140 -31.63 3.28 3.47
N GLN A 141 -32.70 4.03 3.72
CA GLN A 141 -33.66 4.40 2.68
C GLN A 141 -33.18 5.61 1.87
N HIS A 142 -33.36 5.58 0.55
CA HIS A 142 -33.06 6.71 -0.32
C HIS A 142 -34.01 6.77 -1.53
N LYS A 143 -34.06 7.92 -2.22
CA LYS A 143 -35.00 8.15 -3.34
C LYS A 143 -34.82 7.23 -4.55
N GLY A 144 -33.71 6.49 -4.61
CA GLY A 144 -33.27 5.73 -5.79
C GLY A 144 -32.87 6.62 -6.98
N ALA A 145 -32.57 6.00 -8.13
CA ALA A 145 -32.28 6.70 -9.37
C ALA A 145 -33.00 6.08 -10.57
N SER A 146 -33.39 6.90 -11.55
CA SER A 146 -33.92 6.41 -12.83
C SER A 146 -32.82 5.71 -13.64
N LEU A 147 -33.20 4.78 -14.52
CA LEU A 147 -32.23 4.06 -15.36
C LEU A 147 -31.37 5.01 -16.19
N GLN A 148 -31.95 6.05 -16.79
CA GLN A 148 -31.20 7.06 -17.55
C GLN A 148 -30.19 7.79 -16.65
N ARG A 149 -30.60 8.23 -15.45
CA ARG A 149 -29.70 8.92 -14.52
C ARG A 149 -28.57 8.00 -14.08
N PHE A 150 -28.88 6.74 -13.76
CA PHE A 150 -27.88 5.73 -13.40
C PHE A 150 -26.87 5.49 -14.54
N LEU A 151 -27.34 5.22 -15.76
CA LEU A 151 -26.46 4.94 -16.91
C LEU A 151 -25.57 6.14 -17.26
N THR A 152 -26.13 7.35 -17.25
CA THR A 152 -25.35 8.58 -17.47
C THR A 152 -24.30 8.77 -16.38
N HIS A 153 -24.70 8.66 -15.10
CA HIS A 153 -23.79 8.82 -13.96
C HIS A 153 -22.67 7.78 -13.96
N GLN A 154 -23.00 6.55 -14.39
CA GLN A 154 -22.10 5.42 -14.26
C GLN A 154 -21.09 5.31 -15.40
N TRP A 155 -21.46 5.69 -16.63
CA TRP A 155 -20.62 5.47 -17.82
C TRP A 155 -20.29 6.74 -18.60
N LEU A 156 -21.15 7.76 -18.58
CA LEU A 156 -20.99 8.95 -19.43
C LEU A 156 -20.28 10.12 -18.72
N VAL A 157 -20.08 10.03 -17.41
CA VAL A 157 -19.38 11.04 -16.59
C VAL A 157 -18.22 10.41 -15.80
N THR A 158 -17.39 11.26 -15.22
CA THR A 158 -16.15 10.90 -14.49
C THR A 158 -16.37 10.63 -12.99
N GLU A 159 -17.60 10.35 -12.56
CA GLU A 159 -17.89 9.92 -11.18
C GLU A 159 -18.06 8.40 -11.04
N GLY A 160 -18.39 7.72 -12.15
CA GLY A 160 -18.60 6.27 -12.19
C GLY A 160 -17.36 5.49 -12.65
N VAL A 161 -17.54 4.66 -13.69
CA VAL A 161 -16.53 3.74 -14.22
C VAL A 161 -15.26 4.49 -14.66
N PHE A 162 -15.43 5.69 -15.25
CA PHE A 162 -14.32 6.54 -15.71
C PHE A 162 -13.80 7.50 -14.63
N GLY A 163 -14.12 7.26 -13.36
CA GLY A 163 -13.74 8.13 -12.26
C GLY A 163 -12.30 7.98 -11.77
N ILE A 164 -12.06 8.48 -10.55
CA ILE A 164 -10.73 8.59 -9.93
C ILE A 164 -10.01 7.24 -9.95
N ALA A 165 -10.72 6.14 -9.69
CA ALA A 165 -10.20 4.78 -9.72
C ALA A 165 -9.49 4.42 -11.03
N LEU A 166 -10.18 4.58 -12.16
CA LEU A 166 -9.64 4.29 -13.49
C LEU A 166 -8.61 5.35 -13.92
N GLY A 167 -8.79 6.60 -13.50
CA GLY A 167 -7.82 7.67 -13.68
C GLY A 167 -6.46 7.30 -13.11
N VAL A 168 -6.42 6.91 -11.84
CA VAL A 168 -5.23 6.47 -11.13
C VAL A 168 -4.62 5.23 -11.79
N SER A 169 -5.45 4.27 -12.21
CA SER A 169 -5.04 3.11 -13.00
C SER A 169 -4.24 3.50 -14.25
N THR A 170 -4.74 4.52 -14.97
CA THR A 170 -4.21 5.01 -16.24
C THR A 170 -2.96 5.87 -16.04
N SER A 171 -2.99 6.81 -15.10
CA SER A 171 -1.94 7.83 -14.96
C SER A 171 -0.62 7.32 -14.39
N PHE A 172 -0.65 6.26 -13.56
CA PHE A 172 0.61 5.77 -12.97
C PHE A 172 0.61 4.30 -12.53
N VAL A 173 -0.51 3.70 -12.11
CA VAL A 173 -0.51 2.32 -11.60
C VAL A 173 0.00 1.33 -12.65
N PHE A 174 -0.40 1.52 -13.91
CA PHE A 174 0.11 0.73 -15.03
C PHE A 174 1.64 0.74 -15.07
N LEU A 175 2.27 1.92 -14.95
CA LEU A 175 3.72 2.06 -15.05
C LEU A 175 4.44 1.39 -13.89
N PHE A 176 3.90 1.43 -12.67
CA PHE A 176 4.49 0.70 -11.54
C PHE A 176 4.39 -0.82 -11.71
N VAL A 177 3.26 -1.32 -12.21
CA VAL A 177 3.11 -2.75 -12.54
C VAL A 177 4.10 -3.12 -13.65
N LEU A 178 4.21 -2.29 -14.69
CA LEU A 178 5.16 -2.49 -15.78
C LEU A 178 6.61 -2.48 -15.27
N PHE A 179 6.98 -1.51 -14.45
CA PHE A 179 8.29 -1.42 -13.79
C PHE A 179 8.61 -2.71 -13.03
N GLY A 180 7.70 -3.17 -12.17
CA GLY A 180 7.91 -4.38 -11.37
C GLY A 180 8.07 -5.62 -12.24
N THR A 181 7.23 -5.79 -13.26
CA THR A 181 7.35 -6.93 -14.19
C THR A 181 8.63 -6.91 -15.01
N LEU A 182 9.10 -5.74 -15.45
CA LEU A 182 10.37 -5.59 -16.15
C LEU A 182 11.56 -5.86 -15.21
N LEU A 183 11.47 -5.43 -13.95
CA LEU A 183 12.50 -5.67 -12.94
C LEU A 183 12.64 -7.16 -12.62
N ASP A 184 11.52 -7.86 -12.46
CA ASP A 184 11.51 -9.32 -12.31
C ASP A 184 12.04 -10.01 -13.56
N ARG A 185 11.64 -9.56 -14.75
CA ARG A 185 12.13 -10.12 -16.03
C ARG A 185 13.63 -9.92 -16.21
N ALA A 186 14.19 -8.83 -15.69
CA ALA A 186 15.63 -8.57 -15.70
C ALA A 186 16.42 -9.55 -14.78
N GLY A 187 15.74 -10.20 -13.84
CA GLY A 187 16.29 -11.18 -12.91
C GLY A 187 16.46 -10.69 -11.46
N ALA A 188 15.87 -9.54 -11.11
CA ALA A 188 16.03 -8.94 -9.79
C ALA A 188 15.39 -9.79 -8.67
N GLY A 189 14.22 -10.38 -8.88
CA GLY A 189 13.54 -11.23 -7.89
C GLY A 189 14.41 -12.43 -7.45
N ASN A 190 15.01 -13.15 -8.41
CA ASN A 190 15.94 -14.25 -8.10
C ASN A 190 17.18 -13.74 -7.34
N TRP A 191 17.71 -12.57 -7.72
CA TRP A 191 18.84 -11.95 -7.02
C TRP A 191 18.51 -11.59 -5.57
N MET A 192 17.35 -10.97 -5.31
CA MET A 192 16.90 -10.62 -3.95
C MET A 192 16.69 -11.86 -3.07
N MET A 193 16.17 -12.94 -3.65
CA MET A 193 15.99 -14.22 -2.97
C MET A 193 17.32 -14.86 -2.58
N GLN A 194 18.26 -14.99 -3.52
CA GLN A 194 19.57 -15.58 -3.22
C GLN A 194 20.37 -14.73 -2.23
N LEU A 195 20.23 -13.40 -2.29
CA LEU A 195 20.83 -12.50 -1.32
C LEU A 195 20.26 -12.74 0.08
N SER A 196 18.93 -12.93 0.17
CA SER A 196 18.24 -13.27 1.42
C SER A 196 18.71 -14.61 1.98
N ILE A 197 18.83 -15.65 1.13
CA ILE A 197 19.38 -16.98 1.51
C ILE A 197 20.79 -16.83 2.07
N ALA A 198 21.67 -16.11 1.37
CA ALA A 198 23.05 -15.90 1.77
C ALA A 198 23.17 -15.17 3.12
N LEU A 199 22.29 -14.19 3.37
CA LEU A 199 22.30 -13.39 4.59
C LEU A 199 21.71 -14.15 5.78
N LEU A 200 20.64 -14.92 5.60
CA LEU A 200 19.79 -15.37 6.72
C LEU A 200 19.68 -16.89 6.87
N GLY A 201 20.07 -17.67 5.86
CA GLY A 201 19.91 -19.13 5.89
C GLY A 201 20.63 -19.83 7.05
N HIS A 202 21.69 -19.21 7.58
CA HIS A 202 22.46 -19.70 8.73
C HIS A 202 21.80 -19.45 10.10
N LEU A 203 20.67 -18.74 10.15
CA LEU A 203 19.94 -18.48 11.39
C LEU A 203 19.04 -19.66 11.75
N ARG A 204 18.69 -19.79 13.03
CA ARG A 204 17.61 -20.71 13.45
C ARG A 204 16.29 -20.29 12.81
N GLY A 205 15.65 -21.20 12.08
CA GLY A 205 14.51 -20.89 11.21
C GLY A 205 14.91 -20.16 9.92
N GLY A 206 16.17 -20.32 9.47
CA GLY A 206 16.77 -19.61 8.35
C GLY A 206 15.88 -19.53 7.13
N PRO A 207 15.42 -20.63 6.54
CA PRO A 207 14.52 -20.61 5.39
C PRO A 207 13.24 -19.80 5.53
N ALA A 208 12.59 -19.86 6.69
CA ALA A 208 11.38 -19.07 6.89
C ALA A 208 11.71 -17.58 7.09
N LYS A 209 12.87 -17.24 7.66
CA LYS A 209 13.36 -15.85 7.74
C LYS A 209 13.76 -15.30 6.38
N VAL A 210 14.34 -16.16 5.53
CA VAL A 210 14.62 -15.87 4.13
C VAL A 210 13.31 -15.55 3.41
N ALA A 211 12.27 -16.35 3.60
CA ALA A 211 10.95 -16.08 3.03
C ALA A 211 10.46 -14.68 3.42
N VAL A 212 10.45 -14.36 4.72
CA VAL A 212 10.00 -13.05 5.22
C VAL A 212 10.79 -11.88 4.59
N VAL A 213 12.11 -11.95 4.54
CA VAL A 213 12.94 -10.84 4.02
C VAL A 213 12.93 -10.78 2.49
N SER A 214 12.92 -11.92 1.81
CA SER A 214 12.80 -11.97 0.35
C SER A 214 11.44 -11.44 -0.11
N SER A 215 10.35 -11.83 0.55
CA SER A 215 9.03 -11.27 0.26
C SER A 215 8.97 -9.77 0.60
N ALA A 216 9.73 -9.28 1.58
CA ALA A 216 9.83 -7.84 1.86
C ALA A 216 10.51 -7.09 0.70
N LEU A 217 11.66 -7.56 0.24
CA LEU A 217 12.40 -6.95 -0.87
C LEU A 217 11.61 -7.01 -2.18
N ASN A 218 10.94 -8.13 -2.46
CA ASN A 218 10.11 -8.30 -3.63
C ASN A 218 8.79 -7.50 -3.52
N GLY A 219 8.21 -7.44 -2.33
CA GLY A 219 6.97 -6.70 -2.04
C GLY A 219 7.12 -5.20 -2.21
N VAL A 220 8.31 -4.65 -1.89
CA VAL A 220 8.69 -3.27 -2.20
C VAL A 220 8.57 -2.97 -3.70
N VAL A 221 8.68 -3.95 -4.58
CA VAL A 221 8.59 -3.75 -6.02
C VAL A 221 7.18 -4.02 -6.54
N SER A 222 6.62 -5.18 -6.20
CA SER A 222 5.40 -5.67 -6.85
C SER A 222 4.12 -5.04 -6.31
N GLY A 223 4.11 -4.62 -5.03
CA GLY A 223 2.91 -4.09 -4.38
C GLY A 223 1.71 -5.05 -4.38
N SER A 224 1.92 -6.35 -4.64
CA SER A 224 0.86 -7.36 -4.80
C SER A 224 1.19 -8.61 -3.99
N SER A 225 0.33 -8.95 -3.04
CA SER A 225 0.48 -10.15 -2.19
C SER A 225 0.44 -11.42 -3.03
N VAL A 226 -0.52 -11.55 -3.94
CA VAL A 226 -0.68 -12.74 -4.79
C VAL A 226 0.52 -12.91 -5.73
N SER A 227 0.98 -11.82 -6.37
CA SER A 227 2.17 -11.87 -7.22
C SER A 227 3.42 -12.28 -6.43
N ASN A 228 3.56 -11.75 -5.21
CA ASN A 228 4.68 -12.07 -4.33
C ASN A 228 4.67 -13.55 -3.89
N VAL A 229 3.50 -14.09 -3.52
CA VAL A 229 3.34 -15.52 -3.21
C VAL A 229 3.65 -16.39 -4.42
N VAL A 230 3.20 -16.01 -5.61
CA VAL A 230 3.42 -16.82 -6.82
C VAL A 230 4.87 -16.78 -7.28
N SER A 231 5.55 -15.64 -7.15
CA SER A 231 6.95 -15.49 -7.56
C SER A 231 7.93 -16.04 -6.52
N GLY A 232 7.80 -15.66 -5.25
CA GLY A 232 8.68 -16.08 -4.16
C GLY A 232 8.29 -17.43 -3.55
N GLY A 233 6.99 -17.68 -3.38
CA GLY A 233 6.46 -18.85 -2.69
C GLY A 233 6.82 -20.18 -3.33
N ILE A 234 7.01 -20.22 -4.66
CA ILE A 234 7.46 -21.42 -5.38
C ILE A 234 8.81 -21.92 -4.85
N PHE A 235 9.66 -21.01 -4.38
CA PHE A 235 10.99 -21.33 -3.84
C PHE A 235 10.98 -21.45 -2.32
N THR A 236 10.31 -20.52 -1.63
CA THR A 236 10.38 -20.40 -0.16
C THR A 236 9.54 -21.46 0.55
N ILE A 237 8.35 -21.81 0.02
CA ILE A 237 7.45 -22.79 0.64
C ILE A 237 8.09 -24.18 0.67
N PRO A 238 8.61 -24.75 -0.44
CA PRO A 238 9.31 -26.02 -0.41
C PRO A 238 10.52 -26.01 0.54
N LEU A 239 11.27 -24.92 0.56
CA LEU A 239 12.44 -24.77 1.42
C LEU A 239 12.06 -24.78 2.91
N MET A 240 10.98 -24.08 3.29
CA MET A 240 10.45 -24.11 4.65
C MET A 240 9.99 -25.50 5.07
N LYS A 241 9.25 -26.21 4.20
CA LYS A 241 8.77 -27.58 4.47
C LYS A 241 9.91 -28.55 4.74
N ARG A 242 11.01 -28.45 3.99
CA ARG A 242 12.22 -29.28 4.18
C ARG A 242 12.91 -29.07 5.53
N THR A 243 12.71 -27.91 6.16
CA THR A 243 13.24 -27.63 7.51
C THR A 243 12.32 -28.04 8.66
N GLY A 244 11.21 -28.71 8.35
CA GLY A 244 10.30 -29.29 9.34
C GLY A 244 9.03 -28.48 9.62
N LEU A 245 8.79 -27.38 8.90
CA LEU A 245 7.50 -26.66 8.96
C LEU A 245 6.42 -27.47 8.22
N SER A 246 5.20 -27.50 8.75
CA SER A 246 4.05 -28.05 8.02
C SER A 246 3.76 -27.21 6.78
N GLY A 247 3.14 -27.78 5.75
CA GLY A 247 2.78 -27.03 4.54
C GLY A 247 1.84 -25.86 4.86
N VAL A 248 0.89 -26.06 5.78
CA VAL A 248 -0.03 -25.01 6.26
C VAL A 248 0.74 -23.84 6.87
N LYS A 249 1.72 -24.10 7.74
CA LYS A 249 2.53 -23.04 8.35
C LYS A 249 3.45 -22.36 7.35
N ALA A 250 4.06 -23.11 6.44
CA ALA A 250 4.91 -22.56 5.38
C ALA A 250 4.10 -21.64 4.45
N GLY A 251 2.92 -22.08 4.00
CA GLY A 251 2.01 -21.28 3.20
C GLY A 251 1.50 -20.04 3.94
N ALA A 252 1.17 -20.18 5.24
CA ALA A 252 0.75 -19.07 6.07
C ALA A 252 1.85 -18.01 6.26
N ILE A 253 3.10 -18.43 6.49
CA ILE A 253 4.24 -17.52 6.61
C ILE A 253 4.45 -16.74 5.31
N GLU A 254 4.43 -17.42 4.16
CA GLU A 254 4.59 -16.80 2.84
C GLU A 254 3.44 -15.85 2.51
N ALA A 255 2.20 -16.22 2.80
CA ALA A 255 1.04 -15.36 2.59
C ALA A 255 1.08 -14.12 3.49
N SER A 256 1.41 -14.31 4.78
CA SER A 256 1.55 -13.20 5.75
C SER A 256 2.73 -12.27 5.41
N SER A 257 3.86 -12.78 4.94
CA SER A 257 4.99 -11.95 4.49
C SER A 257 4.61 -11.19 3.23
N SER A 258 3.93 -11.84 2.30
CA SER A 258 3.52 -11.24 1.03
C SER A 258 2.53 -10.08 1.19
N ILE A 259 1.58 -10.19 2.13
CA ILE A 259 0.64 -9.10 2.45
C ILE A 259 1.36 -7.92 3.09
N ASN A 260 2.30 -8.19 4.01
CA ASN A 260 3.12 -7.12 4.55
C ASN A 260 3.92 -6.39 3.44
N GLY A 261 4.17 -7.03 2.29
CA GLY A 261 4.78 -6.41 1.12
C GLY A 261 3.97 -5.23 0.57
N GLN A 262 2.65 -5.26 0.69
CA GLN A 262 1.76 -4.18 0.23
C GLN A 262 1.86 -2.92 1.10
N ILE A 263 2.24 -3.03 2.38
CA ILE A 263 2.42 -1.87 3.27
C ILE A 263 3.86 -1.36 3.31
N MET A 264 4.81 -2.06 2.71
CA MET A 264 6.23 -1.72 2.81
C MET A 264 6.57 -0.55 1.89
N PRO A 265 7.05 0.59 2.42
CA PRO A 265 7.64 1.62 1.60
C PRO A 265 8.91 1.13 0.92
N PRO A 266 9.30 1.69 -0.23
CA PRO A 266 8.79 2.94 -0.80
C PRO A 266 7.73 2.85 -1.90
N VAL A 267 7.32 1.68 -2.40
CA VAL A 267 6.27 1.62 -3.45
C VAL A 267 4.88 1.38 -2.83
N MET A 268 4.77 0.58 -1.77
CA MET A 268 3.50 0.31 -1.05
C MET A 268 2.31 -0.06 -1.96
N GLY A 269 2.59 -0.56 -3.17
CA GLY A 269 1.62 -0.77 -4.23
C GLY A 269 0.87 0.50 -4.70
N ALA A 270 -0.15 0.27 -5.52
CA ALA A 270 -0.97 1.33 -6.12
C ALA A 270 -1.74 2.19 -5.09
N ALA A 271 -1.98 1.66 -3.89
CA ALA A 271 -2.83 2.28 -2.87
C ALA A 271 -2.20 3.51 -2.22
N ALA A 272 -0.88 3.55 -2.04
CA ALA A 272 -0.21 4.72 -1.46
C ALA A 272 -0.32 5.96 -2.37
N PHE A 273 -0.40 5.76 -3.69
CA PHE A 273 -0.66 6.86 -4.62
C PHE A 273 -2.11 7.34 -4.58
N LEU A 274 -3.06 6.42 -4.39
CA LEU A 274 -4.45 6.80 -4.13
C LEU A 274 -4.58 7.57 -2.81
N MET A 275 -3.75 7.28 -1.81
CA MET A 275 -3.67 8.08 -0.58
C MET A 275 -3.18 9.50 -0.83
N VAL A 276 -2.24 9.74 -1.76
CA VAL A 276 -1.84 11.11 -2.15
C VAL A 276 -3.06 11.89 -2.61
N GLU A 277 -3.87 11.28 -3.49
CA GLU A 277 -5.06 11.91 -4.05
C GLU A 277 -6.13 12.15 -2.98
N TYR A 278 -6.43 11.16 -2.13
CA TYR A 278 -7.48 11.25 -1.10
C TYR A 278 -7.10 12.04 0.15
N VAL A 279 -5.82 12.04 0.55
CA VAL A 279 -5.35 12.78 1.73
C VAL A 279 -4.86 14.18 1.37
N GLY A 280 -4.31 14.35 0.16
CA GLY A 280 -3.79 15.64 -0.32
C GLY A 280 -2.43 16.00 0.27
N ILE A 281 -1.62 15.00 0.63
CA ILE A 281 -0.24 15.18 1.14
C ILE A 281 0.77 14.57 0.17
N PRO A 282 2.02 15.08 0.12
CA PRO A 282 3.07 14.52 -0.73
C PRO A 282 3.33 13.04 -0.43
N TYR A 283 3.76 12.30 -1.45
CA TYR A 283 4.06 10.87 -1.33
C TYR A 283 5.17 10.57 -0.31
N SER A 284 6.15 11.45 -0.19
CA SER A 284 7.24 11.36 0.80
C SER A 284 6.70 11.31 2.24
N GLU A 285 5.67 12.10 2.56
CA GLU A 285 5.02 12.06 3.88
C GLU A 285 4.27 10.74 4.09
N ILE A 286 3.62 10.20 3.06
CA ILE A 286 2.96 8.88 3.15
C ILE A 286 3.98 7.78 3.46
N ILE A 287 5.14 7.77 2.75
CA ILE A 287 6.23 6.83 3.02
C ILE A 287 6.70 6.97 4.47
N LYS A 288 6.97 8.20 4.92
CA LYS A 288 7.43 8.50 6.28
C LYS A 288 6.45 7.95 7.33
N HIS A 289 5.17 8.23 7.15
CA HIS A 289 4.12 7.79 8.08
C HIS A 289 3.93 6.27 8.09
N ALA A 290 4.11 5.59 6.97
CA ALA A 290 3.93 4.15 6.88
C ALA A 290 5.18 3.33 7.27
N ALA A 291 6.37 3.93 7.29
CA ALA A 291 7.63 3.23 7.48
C ALA A 291 7.72 2.46 8.80
N LEU A 292 7.50 3.14 9.94
CA LEU A 292 7.63 2.51 11.25
C LEU A 292 6.61 1.37 11.46
N PRO A 293 5.30 1.54 11.18
CA PRO A 293 4.33 0.43 11.25
C PRO A 293 4.69 -0.76 10.35
N ALA A 294 5.11 -0.52 9.11
CA ALA A 294 5.46 -1.58 8.16
C ALA A 294 6.69 -2.37 8.63
N ILE A 295 7.76 -1.68 9.04
CA ILE A 295 8.97 -2.31 9.57
C ILE A 295 8.65 -3.11 10.83
N ALA A 296 7.86 -2.55 11.76
CA ALA A 296 7.49 -3.23 12.98
C ALA A 296 6.67 -4.51 12.69
N SER A 297 5.76 -4.46 11.72
CA SER A 297 5.00 -5.64 11.28
C SER A 297 5.89 -6.76 10.72
N TYR A 298 6.91 -6.41 9.92
CA TYR A 298 7.89 -7.38 9.39
C TYR A 298 8.81 -7.96 10.46
N ILE A 299 9.35 -7.11 11.34
CA ILE A 299 10.19 -7.55 12.47
C ILE A 299 9.42 -8.51 13.36
N SER A 300 8.14 -8.23 13.59
CA SER A 300 7.29 -9.11 14.37
C SER A 300 6.99 -10.43 13.66
N LEU A 301 6.79 -10.45 12.34
CA LEU A 301 6.69 -11.71 11.57
C LEU A 301 7.98 -12.52 11.65
N PHE A 302 9.12 -11.85 11.49
CA PHE A 302 10.44 -12.46 11.60
C PHE A 302 10.64 -13.09 12.99
N TYR A 303 10.11 -12.45 14.04
CA TYR A 303 10.11 -12.98 15.39
C TYR A 303 9.15 -14.16 15.58
N ILE A 304 7.93 -14.12 15.02
CA ILE A 304 7.00 -15.26 15.01
C ILE A 304 7.65 -16.49 14.37
N VAL A 305 8.29 -16.31 13.23
CA VAL A 305 9.05 -17.36 12.55
C VAL A 305 10.17 -17.90 13.44
N HIS A 306 10.87 -17.03 14.16
CA HIS A 306 11.87 -17.46 15.12
C HIS A 306 11.26 -18.31 16.24
N LEU A 307 10.14 -17.89 16.82
CA LEU A 307 9.42 -18.63 17.86
C LEU A 307 8.94 -20.00 17.36
N GLU A 308 8.42 -20.10 16.15
CA GLU A 308 8.06 -21.37 15.51
C GLU A 308 9.26 -22.31 15.36
N ALA A 309 10.40 -21.80 14.87
CA ALA A 309 11.63 -22.58 14.78
C ALA A 309 12.20 -22.96 16.16
N VAL A 310 11.92 -22.18 17.20
CA VAL A 310 12.26 -22.52 18.59
C VAL A 310 11.41 -23.69 19.07
N LYS A 311 10.09 -23.63 18.88
CA LYS A 311 9.14 -24.69 19.24
C LYS A 311 9.42 -26.03 18.52
N LEU A 312 9.89 -25.97 17.28
CA LEU A 312 10.21 -27.15 16.47
C LEU A 312 11.60 -27.73 16.72
N GLY A 313 12.44 -27.10 17.54
CA GLY A 313 13.82 -27.58 17.72
C GLY A 313 14.72 -27.43 16.47
N SER A 314 14.32 -26.63 15.48
CA SER A 314 15.00 -26.55 14.17
C SER A 314 16.46 -26.15 14.31
N ARG A 315 17.36 -26.88 13.65
CA ARG A 315 18.80 -26.55 13.60
C ARG A 315 19.11 -25.58 12.45
N PRO A 316 20.07 -24.66 12.62
CA PRO A 316 20.49 -23.78 11.53
C PRO A 316 21.24 -24.53 10.42
N ILE A 317 21.21 -23.98 9.20
CA ILE A 317 22.02 -24.51 8.09
C ILE A 317 23.51 -24.24 8.42
N PRO A 318 24.40 -25.25 8.31
CA PRO A 318 25.82 -25.08 8.62
C PRO A 318 26.46 -23.97 7.77
N ARG A 319 27.22 -23.08 8.42
CA ARG A 319 28.00 -22.02 7.77
C ARG A 319 29.48 -22.36 7.82
N GLU A 320 30.26 -21.90 6.84
CA GLU A 320 31.72 -21.94 6.91
C GLU A 320 32.21 -21.29 8.22
N HIS A 321 33.11 -21.96 8.94
CA HIS A 321 33.69 -21.44 10.18
C HIS A 321 34.51 -20.18 9.87
N MET A 322 34.13 -19.06 10.48
CA MET A 322 34.85 -17.79 10.38
C MET A 322 35.10 -17.24 11.79
N PRO A 323 36.34 -16.80 12.12
CA PRO A 323 36.66 -16.20 13.41
C PRO A 323 35.72 -15.03 13.73
N ALA A 324 35.29 -14.92 14.99
CA ALA A 324 34.31 -13.90 15.40
C ALA A 324 34.79 -12.47 15.08
N ARG A 325 36.08 -12.17 15.32
CA ARG A 325 36.68 -10.86 14.99
C ARG A 325 36.58 -10.54 13.51
N LEU A 326 36.94 -11.49 12.65
CA LEU A 326 36.87 -11.31 11.20
C LEU A 326 35.43 -11.15 10.71
N ARG A 327 34.48 -11.86 11.32
CA ARG A 327 33.05 -11.71 11.01
C ARG A 327 32.54 -10.32 11.37
N VAL A 328 32.79 -9.86 12.59
CA VAL A 328 32.39 -8.53 13.06
C VAL A 328 33.01 -7.45 12.19
N LEU A 329 34.31 -7.56 11.87
CA LEU A 329 34.99 -6.61 10.98
C LEU A 329 34.38 -6.60 9.58
N ARG A 330 34.14 -7.76 8.96
CA ARG A 330 33.54 -7.84 7.61
C ARG A 330 32.10 -7.32 7.58
N THR A 331 31.30 -7.66 8.58
CA THR A 331 29.92 -7.15 8.69
C THR A 331 29.91 -5.65 8.96
N GLY A 332 30.79 -5.15 9.84
CA GLY A 332 30.98 -3.73 10.11
C GLY A 332 31.38 -2.97 8.86
N LEU A 333 32.46 -3.40 8.17
CA LEU A 333 32.92 -2.81 6.92
C LEU A 333 31.85 -2.87 5.82
N GLY A 334 31.08 -3.95 5.75
CA GLY A 334 29.96 -4.09 4.81
C GLY A 334 28.87 -3.06 5.08
N LEU A 335 28.40 -2.96 6.33
CA LEU A 335 27.38 -1.98 6.74
C LEU A 335 27.87 -0.55 6.53
N THR A 336 29.07 -0.21 7.01
CA THR A 336 29.64 1.13 6.82
C THR A 336 29.87 1.44 5.34
N GLY A 337 30.29 0.44 4.55
CA GLY A 337 30.46 0.58 3.10
C GLY A 337 29.15 0.84 2.37
N THR A 338 28.07 0.12 2.73
CA THR A 338 26.73 0.37 2.19
C THR A 338 26.22 1.76 2.58
N VAL A 339 26.35 2.16 3.85
CA VAL A 339 25.96 3.49 4.30
C VAL A 339 26.77 4.57 3.57
N ALA A 340 28.09 4.39 3.46
CA ALA A 340 28.95 5.32 2.73
C ALA A 340 28.56 5.42 1.25
N ALA A 341 28.21 4.31 0.60
CA ALA A 341 27.75 4.30 -0.79
C ALA A 341 26.41 5.05 -0.95
N ILE A 342 25.47 4.87 -0.03
CA ILE A 342 24.20 5.61 -0.02
C ILE A 342 24.45 7.10 0.19
N CYS A 343 25.29 7.49 1.16
CA CYS A 343 25.67 8.88 1.40
C CYS A 343 26.38 9.48 0.20
N LEU A 344 27.31 8.75 -0.43
CA LEU A 344 28.03 9.21 -1.62
C LEU A 344 27.08 9.43 -2.80
N LEU A 345 26.12 8.52 -3.01
CA LEU A 345 25.08 8.71 -4.03
C LEU A 345 24.23 9.93 -3.71
N TYR A 346 23.73 10.05 -2.47
CA TYR A 346 22.87 11.15 -2.06
C TYR A 346 23.56 12.52 -2.20
N TYR A 347 24.70 12.70 -1.55
CA TYR A 347 25.45 13.95 -1.62
C TYR A 347 26.08 14.18 -2.99
N GLY A 348 26.43 13.12 -3.72
CA GLY A 348 26.93 13.21 -5.09
C GLY A 348 25.86 13.76 -6.05
N ILE A 349 24.61 13.30 -5.92
CA ILE A 349 23.51 13.82 -6.72
C ILE A 349 23.21 15.28 -6.35
N LEU A 350 23.15 15.61 -5.06
CA LEU A 350 22.97 17.00 -4.61
C LEU A 350 24.10 17.93 -5.11
N ALA A 351 25.34 17.47 -5.05
CA ALA A 351 26.49 18.22 -5.56
C ALA A 351 26.40 18.45 -7.07
N ALA A 352 25.96 17.43 -7.83
CA ALA A 352 25.72 17.57 -9.27
C ALA A 352 24.59 18.57 -9.56
N GLN A 353 23.51 18.57 -8.76
CA GLN A 353 22.43 19.55 -8.88
C GLN A 353 22.92 20.97 -8.61
N ALA A 354 23.69 21.16 -7.53
CA ALA A 354 24.27 22.44 -7.20
C ALA A 354 25.28 22.94 -8.26
N ALA A 355 26.07 22.04 -8.85
CA ALA A 355 27.10 22.38 -9.82
C ALA A 355 26.55 22.64 -11.24
N PHE A 356 25.55 21.88 -11.69
CA PHE A 356 25.09 21.89 -13.07
C PHE A 356 23.68 22.49 -13.27
N GLY A 357 22.96 22.81 -12.19
CA GLY A 357 21.66 23.48 -12.24
C GLY A 357 20.68 22.82 -13.21
N ALA A 358 20.23 23.55 -14.22
CA ALA A 358 19.31 23.04 -15.24
C ALA A 358 19.86 21.87 -16.08
N ALA A 359 21.18 21.72 -16.19
CA ALA A 359 21.82 20.59 -16.86
C ALA A 359 22.02 19.37 -15.94
N ALA A 360 21.70 19.46 -14.65
CA ALA A 360 21.90 18.36 -13.72
C ALA A 360 21.18 17.07 -14.12
N PRO A 361 19.92 17.06 -14.59
CA PRO A 361 19.25 15.81 -14.98
C PRO A 361 19.97 15.05 -16.10
N THR A 362 20.54 15.76 -17.10
CA THR A 362 21.26 15.12 -18.21
C THR A 362 22.62 14.60 -17.76
N VAL A 363 23.34 15.34 -16.92
CA VAL A 363 24.60 14.90 -16.31
C VAL A 363 24.39 13.68 -15.42
N LEU A 364 23.33 13.68 -14.60
CA LEU A 364 22.97 12.56 -13.73
C LEU A 364 22.54 11.33 -14.53
N ALA A 365 21.80 11.50 -15.62
CA ALA A 365 21.45 10.40 -16.52
C ALA A 365 22.71 9.79 -17.16
N ALA A 366 23.65 10.61 -17.62
CA ALA A 366 24.94 10.14 -18.17
C ALA A 366 25.79 9.44 -17.10
N ALA A 367 25.86 9.97 -15.88
CA ALA A 367 26.56 9.36 -14.76
C ALA A 367 25.92 8.01 -14.36
N GLY A 368 24.59 7.94 -14.33
CA GLY A 368 23.84 6.70 -14.09
C GLY A 368 24.11 5.65 -15.17
N ALA A 369 24.14 6.04 -16.45
CA ALA A 369 24.52 5.14 -17.54
C ALA A 369 25.98 4.66 -17.41
N GLY A 370 26.91 5.54 -17.02
CA GLY A 370 28.30 5.17 -16.72
C GLY A 370 28.40 4.18 -15.56
N LEU A 371 27.66 4.42 -14.47
CA LEU A 371 27.58 3.51 -13.32
C LEU A 371 26.99 2.15 -13.70
N TYR A 372 25.98 2.13 -14.57
CA TYR A 372 25.43 0.91 -15.12
C TYR A 372 26.45 0.11 -15.93
N LEU A 373 27.20 0.75 -16.84
CA LEU A 373 28.26 0.09 -17.58
C LEU A 373 29.37 -0.45 -16.66
N LEU A 374 29.74 0.31 -15.63
CA LEU A 374 30.77 -0.09 -14.66
C LEU A 374 30.31 -1.29 -13.81
N THR A 375 29.06 -1.29 -13.35
CA THR A 375 28.49 -2.41 -12.59
C THR A 375 28.37 -3.68 -13.45
N LEU A 376 27.98 -3.55 -14.72
CA LEU A 376 27.97 -4.68 -15.65
C LEU A 376 29.35 -5.21 -15.98
N TRP A 377 30.32 -4.33 -16.23
CA TRP A 377 31.71 -4.73 -16.46
C TRP A 377 32.31 -5.43 -15.23
N TYR A 378 31.94 -5.00 -14.04
CA TYR A 378 32.36 -5.67 -12.81
C TYR A 378 31.67 -7.03 -12.66
N ALA A 379 30.36 -7.12 -12.94
CA ALA A 379 29.59 -8.36 -12.88
C ALA A 379 30.06 -9.39 -13.93
N SER A 380 30.49 -8.95 -15.10
CA SER A 380 30.92 -9.84 -16.20
C SER A 380 32.13 -10.72 -15.85
N ARG A 381 32.94 -10.28 -14.87
CA ARG A 381 34.12 -11.01 -14.35
C ARG A 381 33.78 -12.23 -13.50
N TYR A 382 32.52 -12.41 -13.17
CA TYR A 382 32.04 -13.49 -12.31
C TYR A 382 30.98 -14.33 -13.04
N PRO A 383 30.82 -15.61 -12.68
CA PRO A 383 29.75 -16.44 -13.22
C PRO A 383 28.38 -15.89 -12.84
N ASP A 384 27.40 -16.11 -13.72
CA ASP A 384 26.01 -15.77 -13.44
C ASP A 384 25.47 -16.59 -12.27
N LEU A 385 24.51 -16.02 -11.54
CA LEU A 385 23.77 -16.76 -10.53
C LEU A 385 22.96 -17.86 -11.22
N ALA A 386 23.17 -19.10 -10.81
CA ALA A 386 22.30 -20.20 -11.24
C ALA A 386 20.86 -19.88 -10.80
N LEU A 387 19.88 -20.17 -11.68
CA LEU A 387 18.48 -20.19 -11.25
C LEU A 387 18.35 -21.27 -10.17
N ASP A 388 17.87 -20.89 -8.99
CA ASP A 388 17.76 -21.83 -7.88
C ASP A 388 16.75 -22.91 -8.26
N ASP A 389 17.17 -24.18 -8.23
CA ASP A 389 16.24 -25.30 -8.38
C ASP A 389 15.44 -25.41 -7.07
N PRO A 390 14.11 -25.16 -7.08
CA PRO A 390 13.27 -25.24 -5.88
C PRO A 390 13.33 -26.62 -5.21
N THR A 391 13.74 -27.63 -5.99
CA THR A 391 13.79 -29.03 -5.59
C THR A 391 15.18 -29.52 -5.21
N ALA A 392 16.26 -28.77 -5.47
CA ALA A 392 17.61 -29.17 -5.07
C ALA A 392 17.86 -28.97 -3.56
N PRO A 393 18.59 -29.87 -2.88
CA PRO A 393 18.97 -29.67 -1.48
C PRO A 393 20.01 -28.55 -1.37
N ILE A 394 19.71 -27.50 -0.57
CA ILE A 394 20.69 -26.45 -0.24
C ILE A 394 21.70 -27.03 0.77
N ILE A 395 22.73 -27.70 0.26
CA ILE A 395 23.79 -28.33 1.07
C ILE A 395 24.83 -27.28 1.53
N ARG A 396 24.98 -26.17 0.80
CA ARG A 396 25.86 -25.05 1.15
C ARG A 396 25.19 -23.71 0.87
N LEU A 397 25.33 -22.79 1.81
CA LEU A 397 24.86 -21.41 1.62
C LEU A 397 25.79 -20.66 0.66
N PRO A 398 25.25 -19.92 -0.32
CA PRO A 398 26.04 -19.01 -1.13
C PRO A 398 26.64 -17.91 -0.25
N ARG A 399 27.82 -17.40 -0.62
CA ARG A 399 28.44 -16.29 0.11
C ARG A 399 27.75 -14.99 -0.28
N THR A 400 27.41 -14.17 0.72
CA THR A 400 26.67 -12.91 0.53
C THR A 400 27.27 -12.00 -0.54
N TRP A 401 28.59 -11.78 -0.51
CA TRP A 401 29.24 -10.90 -1.47
C TRP A 401 29.26 -11.46 -2.89
N ASP A 402 29.30 -12.79 -3.04
CA ASP A 402 29.31 -13.45 -4.35
C ASP A 402 27.96 -13.24 -5.07
N VAL A 403 26.87 -13.15 -4.31
CA VAL A 403 25.53 -12.83 -4.82
C VAL A 403 25.33 -11.33 -4.99
N ALA A 404 25.71 -10.51 -4.00
CA ALA A 404 25.45 -9.06 -4.04
C ALA A 404 26.07 -8.39 -5.29
N ARG A 405 27.29 -8.79 -5.67
CA ARG A 405 28.01 -8.17 -6.78
C ARG A 405 27.43 -8.44 -8.17
N THR A 406 26.62 -9.47 -8.36
CA THR A 406 26.09 -9.87 -9.69
C THR A 406 24.79 -9.15 -10.07
N GLY A 407 24.21 -8.34 -9.17
CA GLY A 407 22.94 -7.65 -9.39
C GLY A 407 22.92 -6.20 -8.93
N LEU A 408 24.10 -5.56 -8.80
CA LEU A 408 24.20 -4.14 -8.42
C LEU A 408 23.48 -3.22 -9.41
N ASP A 409 23.40 -3.63 -10.67
CA ASP A 409 22.68 -2.92 -11.73
C ASP A 409 21.17 -2.85 -11.50
N PHE A 410 20.57 -3.80 -10.77
CA PHE A 410 19.15 -3.77 -10.42
C PHE A 410 18.78 -2.70 -9.40
N VAL A 411 19.76 -2.17 -8.66
CA VAL A 411 19.55 -1.10 -7.68
C VAL A 411 19.39 0.25 -8.38
N ILE A 412 20.00 0.44 -9.54
CA ILE A 412 19.97 1.69 -10.32
C ILE A 412 18.53 2.15 -10.63
N PRO A 413 17.66 1.35 -11.26
CA PRO A 413 16.30 1.78 -11.60
C PRO A 413 15.43 2.04 -10.35
N LEU A 414 15.70 1.35 -9.24
CA LEU A 414 15.09 1.65 -7.95
C LEU A 414 15.55 3.01 -7.43
N VAL A 415 16.85 3.31 -7.47
CA VAL A 415 17.38 4.63 -7.06
C VAL A 415 16.78 5.74 -7.92
N VAL A 416 16.68 5.57 -9.24
CA VAL A 416 16.04 6.55 -10.13
C VAL A 416 14.58 6.79 -9.71
N LEU A 417 13.80 5.72 -9.55
CA LEU A 417 12.40 5.81 -9.13
C LEU A 417 12.24 6.55 -7.80
N LEU A 418 13.05 6.18 -6.80
CA LEU A 418 12.99 6.75 -5.46
C LEU A 418 13.49 8.18 -5.40
N TRP A 419 14.53 8.51 -6.15
CA TRP A 419 15.05 9.86 -6.22
C TRP A 419 14.02 10.82 -6.80
N CYS A 420 13.46 10.48 -7.96
CA CYS A 420 12.41 11.27 -8.61
C CYS A 420 11.19 11.47 -7.70
N LEU A 421 10.82 10.44 -6.94
CA LEU A 421 9.60 10.45 -6.15
C LEU A 421 9.76 11.11 -4.76
N THR A 422 10.91 10.93 -4.11
CA THR A 422 11.12 11.36 -2.71
C THR A 422 11.94 12.62 -2.58
N VAL A 423 12.93 12.84 -3.45
CA VAL A 423 13.83 13.99 -3.37
C VAL A 423 13.36 15.10 -4.31
N GLU A 424 13.16 14.80 -5.59
CA GLU A 424 12.63 15.77 -6.55
C GLU A 424 11.12 16.04 -6.36
N GLN A 425 10.42 15.15 -5.65
CA GLN A 425 8.97 15.22 -5.44
C GLN A 425 8.18 15.35 -6.76
N LEU A 426 8.67 14.71 -7.83
CA LEU A 426 7.94 14.64 -9.10
C LEU A 426 6.63 13.87 -8.90
N SER A 427 5.67 14.11 -9.79
CA SER A 427 4.42 13.34 -9.76
C SER A 427 4.68 11.83 -9.83
N PRO A 428 3.82 10.99 -9.22
CA PRO A 428 3.98 9.54 -9.27
C PRO A 428 4.13 8.98 -10.68
N GLY A 429 3.37 9.51 -11.65
CA GLY A 429 3.44 9.09 -13.06
C GLY A 429 4.78 9.38 -13.71
N LEU A 430 5.32 10.58 -13.52
CA LEU A 430 6.63 10.95 -14.07
C LEU A 430 7.78 10.15 -13.43
N SER A 431 7.71 9.93 -12.12
CA SER A 431 8.68 9.10 -11.40
C SER A 431 8.67 7.66 -11.91
N ALA A 432 7.47 7.07 -12.06
CA ALA A 432 7.29 5.74 -12.61
C ALA A 432 7.77 5.64 -14.05
N PHE A 433 7.56 6.67 -14.87
CA PHE A 433 8.05 6.74 -16.24
C PHE A 433 9.58 6.62 -16.30
N TRP A 434 10.32 7.46 -15.54
CA TRP A 434 11.78 7.43 -15.53
C TRP A 434 12.34 6.12 -14.96
N GLY A 435 11.73 5.58 -13.90
CA GLY A 435 12.07 4.27 -13.37
C GLY A 435 11.84 3.14 -14.39
N THR A 436 10.69 3.15 -15.07
CA THR A 436 10.32 2.16 -16.10
C THR A 436 11.25 2.24 -17.30
N LEU A 437 11.59 3.44 -17.75
CA LEU A 437 12.53 3.65 -18.85
C LEU A 437 13.93 3.12 -18.51
N SER A 438 14.37 3.35 -17.26
CA SER A 438 15.65 2.85 -16.77
C SER A 438 15.73 1.33 -16.77
N ILE A 439 14.71 0.64 -16.23
CA ILE A 439 14.68 -0.83 -16.24
C ILE A 439 14.48 -1.40 -17.65
N LEU A 440 13.68 -0.74 -18.49
CA LEU A 440 13.53 -1.12 -19.91
C LEU A 440 14.87 -1.06 -20.65
N GLY A 441 15.66 -0.01 -20.39
CA GLY A 441 17.02 0.12 -20.91
C GLY A 441 17.94 -1.02 -20.42
N ILE A 442 17.85 -1.40 -19.16
CA ILE A 442 18.60 -2.54 -18.60
C ILE A 442 18.17 -3.85 -19.27
N VAL A 443 16.88 -4.15 -19.37
CA VAL A 443 16.37 -5.38 -20.02
C VAL A 443 16.84 -5.45 -21.48
N ALA A 444 16.83 -4.33 -22.20
CA ALA A 444 17.25 -4.27 -23.60
C ALA A 444 18.77 -4.45 -23.80
N THR A 445 19.60 -4.01 -22.84
CA THR A 445 21.06 -3.88 -23.05
C THR A 445 21.91 -4.85 -22.22
N ARG A 446 21.41 -5.34 -21.08
CA ARG A 446 22.17 -6.13 -20.10
C ARG A 446 22.80 -7.38 -20.70
N LYS A 447 22.00 -8.25 -21.33
CA LYS A 447 22.48 -9.50 -21.95
C LYS A 447 23.47 -9.23 -23.09
N PRO A 448 23.20 -8.33 -24.05
CA PRO A 448 24.17 -7.95 -25.08
C PRO A 448 25.49 -7.42 -24.54
N LEU A 449 25.45 -6.54 -23.53
CA LEU A 449 26.65 -5.95 -22.93
C LEU A 449 27.48 -6.97 -22.15
N LEU A 450 26.83 -7.87 -21.39
CA LEU A 450 27.52 -8.98 -20.73
C LEU A 450 28.16 -9.93 -21.75
N ALA A 451 27.47 -10.25 -22.83
CA ALA A 451 28.02 -11.06 -23.92
C ALA A 451 29.24 -10.38 -24.54
N LEU A 452 29.18 -9.06 -24.78
CA LEU A 452 30.30 -8.28 -25.29
C LEU A 452 31.51 -8.32 -24.32
N PHE A 453 31.29 -8.04 -23.04
CA PHE A 453 32.36 -8.05 -22.04
C PHE A 453 32.95 -9.44 -21.79
N ARG A 454 32.16 -10.51 -21.96
CA ARG A 454 32.61 -11.90 -21.86
C ARG A 454 33.13 -12.48 -23.17
N ARG A 455 33.17 -11.69 -24.26
CA ARG A 455 33.57 -12.12 -25.61
C ARG A 455 32.76 -13.31 -26.14
N GLN A 456 31.45 -13.28 -25.91
CA GLN A 456 30.46 -14.26 -26.37
C GLN A 456 29.65 -13.71 -27.57
N SER A 457 28.75 -14.52 -28.14
CA SER A 457 27.91 -14.11 -29.27
C SER A 457 26.91 -13.01 -28.86
N VAL A 458 27.17 -11.79 -29.30
CA VAL A 458 26.29 -10.62 -29.07
C VAL A 458 24.98 -10.76 -29.85
N VAL A 459 25.00 -11.40 -31.03
CA VAL A 459 23.81 -11.57 -31.88
C VAL A 459 22.74 -12.41 -31.17
N ALA A 460 23.15 -13.54 -30.58
CA ALA A 460 22.24 -14.39 -29.82
C ALA A 460 21.70 -13.65 -28.59
N ALA A 461 22.56 -12.91 -27.89
CA ALA A 461 22.17 -12.11 -26.72
C ALA A 461 21.19 -10.97 -27.08
N LEU A 462 21.37 -10.33 -28.24
CA LEU A 462 20.46 -9.28 -28.74
C LEU A 462 19.10 -9.86 -29.13
N ALA A 463 19.09 -11.02 -29.80
CA ALA A 463 17.84 -11.72 -30.11
C ALA A 463 17.07 -12.07 -28.84
N GLN A 464 17.76 -12.56 -27.80
CA GLN A 464 17.15 -12.85 -26.51
C GLN A 464 16.65 -11.58 -25.79
N ALA A 465 17.44 -10.51 -25.77
CA ALA A 465 17.04 -9.25 -25.15
C ALA A 465 15.81 -8.64 -25.81
N ARG A 466 15.70 -8.70 -27.14
CA ARG A 466 14.49 -8.29 -27.87
C ARG A 466 13.27 -9.09 -27.41
N THR A 467 13.42 -10.41 -27.28
CA THR A 467 12.34 -11.27 -26.77
C THR A 467 11.97 -10.90 -25.33
N ASP A 468 12.96 -10.65 -24.46
CA ASP A 468 12.71 -10.24 -23.07
C ASP A 468 12.01 -8.88 -22.97
N VAL A 469 12.33 -7.92 -23.84
CA VAL A 469 11.63 -6.62 -23.91
C VAL A 469 10.17 -6.82 -24.33
N VAL A 470 9.91 -7.57 -25.42
CA VAL A 470 8.56 -7.81 -25.92
C VAL A 470 7.73 -8.59 -24.90
N GLU A 471 8.29 -9.63 -24.31
CA GLU A 471 7.62 -10.41 -23.26
C GLU A 471 7.43 -9.61 -21.97
N GLY A 472 8.39 -8.76 -21.60
CA GLY A 472 8.30 -7.88 -20.44
C GLY A 472 7.16 -6.87 -20.59
N LEU A 473 7.10 -6.14 -21.71
CA LEU A 473 5.99 -5.23 -22.03
C LEU A 473 4.65 -5.97 -22.04
N ALA A 474 4.57 -7.12 -22.73
CA ALA A 474 3.34 -7.89 -22.78
C ALA A 474 2.91 -8.44 -21.40
N SER A 475 3.85 -8.85 -20.56
CA SER A 475 3.57 -9.36 -19.21
C SER A 475 3.09 -8.24 -18.28
N GLY A 476 3.67 -7.05 -18.37
CA GLY A 476 3.19 -5.85 -17.68
C GLY A 476 1.74 -5.55 -18.00
N ALA A 477 1.40 -5.47 -19.29
CA ALA A 477 0.02 -5.28 -19.72
C ALA A 477 -0.92 -6.42 -19.27
N ARG A 478 -0.49 -7.69 -19.34
CA ARG A 478 -1.30 -8.84 -18.87
C ARG A 478 -1.60 -8.77 -17.38
N ASN A 479 -0.61 -8.43 -16.56
CA ASN A 479 -0.78 -8.24 -15.12
C ASN A 479 -1.70 -7.05 -14.81
N MET A 480 -1.77 -6.08 -15.73
CA MET A 480 -2.62 -4.91 -15.58
C MET A 480 -4.09 -5.16 -15.95
N ILE A 481 -4.42 -6.18 -16.76
CA ILE A 481 -5.81 -6.43 -17.21
C ILE A 481 -6.75 -6.52 -16.00
N GLY A 482 -6.42 -7.39 -15.03
CA GLY A 482 -7.26 -7.57 -13.84
C GLY A 482 -7.38 -6.30 -12.99
N ILE A 483 -6.30 -5.54 -12.83
CA ILE A 483 -6.30 -4.31 -12.03
C ILE A 483 -7.15 -3.23 -12.72
N ALA A 484 -7.02 -3.06 -14.04
CA ALA A 484 -7.78 -2.07 -14.81
C ALA A 484 -9.28 -2.37 -14.74
N ILE A 485 -9.69 -3.63 -14.97
CA ILE A 485 -11.08 -4.07 -14.83
C ILE A 485 -11.56 -3.89 -13.38
N ALA A 486 -10.73 -4.22 -12.37
CA ALA A 486 -11.09 -4.03 -10.97
C ALA A 486 -11.35 -2.56 -10.63
N THR A 487 -10.52 -1.64 -11.13
CA THR A 487 -10.68 -0.20 -10.88
C THR A 487 -11.92 0.37 -11.58
N ALA A 488 -12.20 -0.06 -12.80
CA ALA A 488 -13.41 0.28 -13.54
C ALA A 488 -14.67 -0.20 -12.80
N THR A 489 -14.65 -1.44 -12.31
CA THR A 489 -15.78 -2.02 -11.55
C THR A 489 -15.92 -1.42 -10.17
N ALA A 490 -14.82 -1.05 -9.49
CA ALA A 490 -14.86 -0.25 -8.27
C ALA A 490 -15.48 1.13 -8.53
N GLY A 491 -15.31 1.69 -9.73
CA GLY A 491 -16.02 2.89 -10.19
C GLY A 491 -17.55 2.72 -10.25
N ILE A 492 -18.08 1.50 -10.41
CA ILE A 492 -19.52 1.20 -10.21
C ILE A 492 -19.94 1.45 -8.77
N VAL A 493 -19.12 1.01 -7.84
CA VAL A 493 -19.39 1.21 -6.43
C VAL A 493 -19.29 2.68 -6.05
N VAL A 494 -18.18 3.35 -6.41
CA VAL A 494 -17.98 4.78 -6.13
C VAL A 494 -19.10 5.63 -6.75
N GLY A 495 -19.45 5.39 -8.02
CA GLY A 495 -20.54 6.09 -8.70
C GLY A 495 -21.90 5.86 -8.03
N THR A 496 -22.17 4.65 -7.53
CA THR A 496 -23.37 4.37 -6.74
C THR A 496 -23.37 5.17 -5.43
N VAL A 497 -22.23 5.22 -4.73
CA VAL A 497 -22.09 5.93 -3.45
C VAL A 497 -22.36 7.42 -3.62
N THR A 498 -21.79 8.06 -4.65
CA THR A 498 -22.02 9.48 -4.91
C THR A 498 -23.45 9.74 -5.38
N LEU A 499 -24.05 8.83 -6.15
CA LEU A 499 -25.42 8.99 -6.65
C LEU A 499 -26.48 8.83 -5.56
N THR A 500 -26.25 7.94 -4.60
CA THR A 500 -27.23 7.57 -3.55
C THR A 500 -27.04 8.32 -2.23
N GLY A 501 -25.84 8.83 -1.97
CA GLY A 501 -25.49 9.44 -0.67
C GLY A 501 -25.10 8.41 0.41
N LEU A 502 -24.80 7.16 0.03
CA LEU A 502 -24.53 6.05 0.95
C LEU A 502 -23.45 6.35 2.00
N GLY A 503 -22.49 7.22 1.69
CA GLY A 503 -21.44 7.61 2.66
C GLY A 503 -22.01 8.19 3.96
N LEU A 504 -23.05 9.02 3.89
CA LEU A 504 -23.71 9.59 5.07
C LEU A 504 -24.47 8.52 5.85
N MET A 505 -25.17 7.65 5.14
CA MET A 505 -25.97 6.57 5.73
C MET A 505 -25.09 5.55 6.46
N MET A 506 -23.88 5.29 5.96
CA MET A 506 -22.90 4.46 6.66
C MET A 506 -22.40 5.11 7.95
N THR A 507 -22.32 6.44 8.01
CA THR A 507 -21.98 7.18 9.24
C THR A 507 -23.04 6.94 10.30
N GLU A 508 -24.31 7.20 9.98
CA GLU A 508 -25.44 7.00 10.89
C GLU A 508 -25.58 5.54 11.35
N PHE A 509 -25.44 4.58 10.43
CA PHE A 509 -25.53 3.16 10.74
C PHE A 509 -24.45 2.72 11.74
N VAL A 510 -23.20 3.15 11.54
CA VAL A 510 -22.09 2.84 12.43
C VAL A 510 -22.25 3.57 13.77
N GLU A 511 -22.72 4.81 13.76
CA GLU A 511 -23.02 5.56 14.99
C GLU A 511 -24.08 4.86 15.84
N PHE A 512 -25.20 4.49 15.22
CA PHE A 512 -26.30 3.77 15.86
C PHE A 512 -25.84 2.46 16.51
N LEU A 513 -25.08 1.65 15.77
CA LEU A 513 -24.57 0.38 16.30
C LEU A 513 -23.47 0.54 17.36
N SER A 514 -22.66 1.58 17.25
CA SER A 514 -21.57 1.83 18.20
C SER A 514 -22.04 2.52 19.48
N GLY A 515 -23.22 3.15 19.47
CA GLY A 515 -23.76 3.90 20.61
C GLY A 515 -22.84 5.03 21.06
N GLY A 516 -22.14 5.66 20.11
CA GLY A 516 -21.13 6.69 20.38
C GLY A 516 -19.79 6.17 20.94
N ASN A 517 -19.61 4.85 21.11
CA ASN A 517 -18.34 4.29 21.57
C ASN A 517 -17.33 4.19 20.41
N VAL A 518 -16.28 5.01 20.47
CA VAL A 518 -15.20 5.04 19.47
C VAL A 518 -14.58 3.67 19.20
N ILE A 519 -14.32 2.85 20.23
CA ILE A 519 -13.67 1.56 20.04
C ILE A 519 -14.61 0.59 19.32
N ALA A 520 -15.89 0.57 19.68
CA ALA A 520 -16.90 -0.24 19.00
C ALA A 520 -17.04 0.21 17.53
N MET A 521 -17.09 1.52 17.28
CA MET A 521 -17.08 2.11 15.94
C MET A 521 -15.87 1.64 15.12
N LEU A 522 -14.65 1.76 15.64
CA LEU A 522 -13.44 1.33 14.91
C LEU A 522 -13.45 -0.18 14.64
N ILE A 523 -13.94 -1.00 15.57
CA ILE A 523 -14.09 -2.46 15.35
C ILE A 523 -15.11 -2.73 14.24
N LEU A 524 -16.27 -2.07 14.27
CA LEU A 524 -17.29 -2.21 13.23
C LEU A 524 -16.72 -1.82 11.86
N ILE A 525 -16.04 -0.68 11.77
CA ILE A 525 -15.42 -0.20 10.53
C ILE A 525 -14.33 -1.16 10.05
N ALA A 526 -13.53 -1.72 10.96
CA ALA A 526 -12.52 -2.73 10.63
C ALA A 526 -13.16 -4.00 10.04
N LEU A 527 -14.26 -4.48 10.63
CA LEU A 527 -15.01 -5.63 10.14
C LEU A 527 -15.65 -5.35 8.78
N ILE A 528 -16.31 -4.20 8.62
CA ILE A 528 -16.92 -3.78 7.36
C ILE A 528 -15.84 -3.67 6.28
N SER A 529 -14.70 -3.04 6.57
CA SER A 529 -13.57 -2.90 5.63
C SER A 529 -13.00 -4.26 5.22
N LEU A 530 -12.89 -5.21 6.16
CA LEU A 530 -12.43 -6.56 5.88
C LEU A 530 -13.42 -7.31 4.98
N VAL A 531 -14.72 -7.22 5.26
CA VAL A 531 -15.77 -7.87 4.46
C VAL A 531 -15.84 -7.26 3.05
N LEU A 532 -15.83 -5.93 2.93
CA LEU A 532 -15.84 -5.25 1.64
C LEU A 532 -14.60 -5.60 0.81
N GLY A 533 -13.45 -5.79 1.45
CA GLY A 533 -12.21 -6.12 0.76
C GLY A 533 -12.06 -7.57 0.30
N MET A 534 -12.93 -8.49 0.75
CA MET A 534 -12.78 -9.91 0.48
C MET A 534 -12.89 -10.25 -1.01
N GLY A 535 -11.85 -10.87 -1.56
CA GLY A 535 -11.84 -11.38 -2.93
C GLY A 535 -11.65 -10.31 -4.00
N ILE A 536 -11.17 -9.12 -3.62
CA ILE A 536 -10.93 -8.00 -4.53
C ILE A 536 -9.42 -7.65 -4.51
N PRO A 537 -8.79 -7.35 -5.65
CA PRO A 537 -7.40 -6.88 -5.67
C PRO A 537 -7.20 -5.63 -4.81
N THR A 538 -6.05 -5.53 -4.14
CA THR A 538 -5.69 -4.47 -3.18
C THR A 538 -6.03 -3.05 -3.64
N THR A 539 -5.75 -2.69 -4.89
CA THR A 539 -6.02 -1.35 -5.42
C THR A 539 -7.51 -1.05 -5.41
N ALA A 540 -8.32 -1.96 -5.95
CA ALA A 540 -9.77 -1.80 -6.03
C ALA A 540 -10.43 -1.92 -4.66
N ASN A 541 -9.91 -2.79 -3.80
CA ASN A 541 -10.29 -2.91 -2.41
C ASN A 541 -10.04 -1.57 -1.67
N TYR A 542 -8.85 -0.99 -1.78
CA TYR A 542 -8.54 0.29 -1.15
C TYR A 542 -9.46 1.42 -1.65
N ILE A 543 -9.74 1.50 -2.95
CA ILE A 543 -10.70 2.47 -3.50
C ILE A 543 -12.07 2.33 -2.82
N LEU A 544 -12.55 1.09 -2.72
CA LEU A 544 -13.84 0.76 -2.13
C LEU A 544 -13.90 1.17 -0.65
N VAL A 545 -12.95 0.71 0.16
CA VAL A 545 -12.94 0.99 1.61
C VAL A 545 -12.61 2.45 1.91
N ALA A 546 -11.74 3.10 1.14
CA ALA A 546 -11.39 4.51 1.35
C ALA A 546 -12.56 5.43 1.01
N THR A 547 -13.30 5.15 -0.08
CA THR A 547 -14.45 5.98 -0.46
C THR A 547 -15.61 5.84 0.53
N LEU A 548 -15.82 4.63 1.06
CA LEU A 548 -16.94 4.34 1.94
C LEU A 548 -16.64 4.60 3.41
N MET A 549 -15.53 4.07 3.92
CA MET A 549 -15.27 3.99 5.36
C MET A 549 -14.36 5.09 5.89
N ALA A 550 -13.45 5.65 5.08
CA ALA A 550 -12.58 6.72 5.58
C ALA A 550 -13.38 7.97 6.02
N PRO A 551 -14.38 8.47 5.25
CA PRO A 551 -15.21 9.58 5.70
C PRO A 551 -15.96 9.30 7.01
N VAL A 552 -16.45 8.07 7.17
CA VAL A 552 -17.16 7.63 8.38
C VAL A 552 -16.25 7.68 9.61
N VAL A 553 -15.01 7.18 9.49
CA VAL A 553 -14.02 7.26 10.59
C VAL A 553 -13.69 8.72 10.93
N VAL A 554 -13.50 9.58 9.93
CA VAL A 554 -13.20 11.00 10.14
C VAL A 554 -14.35 11.69 10.87
N GLU A 555 -15.57 11.50 10.38
CA GLU A 555 -16.77 12.18 10.87
C GLU A 555 -17.08 11.77 12.31
N LEU A 556 -17.30 10.48 12.56
CA LEU A 556 -17.63 9.98 13.90
C LEU A 556 -16.48 10.16 14.89
N GLY A 557 -15.24 10.05 14.40
CA GLY A 557 -14.05 10.36 15.17
C GLY A 557 -14.02 11.78 15.70
N ALA A 558 -14.26 12.74 14.81
CA ALA A 558 -14.28 14.16 15.14
C ALA A 558 -15.43 14.48 16.12
N GLN A 559 -16.60 13.89 15.92
CA GLN A 559 -17.75 14.03 16.82
C GLN A 559 -17.48 13.44 18.21
N ALA A 560 -16.77 12.32 18.29
CA ALA A 560 -16.34 11.72 19.56
C ALA A 560 -15.16 12.42 20.25
N GLY A 561 -14.76 13.60 19.76
CA GLY A 561 -13.69 14.40 20.36
C GLY A 561 -12.27 13.97 19.99
N LEU A 562 -12.10 13.11 18.97
CA LEU A 562 -10.81 12.61 18.53
C LEU A 562 -10.40 13.22 17.20
N ALA A 563 -9.46 14.16 17.27
CA ALA A 563 -8.86 14.72 16.08
C ALA A 563 -7.83 13.75 15.45
N MET A 564 -8.30 12.87 14.57
CA MET A 564 -7.46 11.91 13.86
C MET A 564 -6.82 12.55 12.62
N PRO A 565 -5.50 12.40 12.40
CA PRO A 565 -4.88 12.76 11.13
C PRO A 565 -5.49 11.95 9.98
N LEU A 566 -5.82 12.61 8.86
CA LEU A 566 -6.41 11.94 7.69
C LEU A 566 -5.58 10.73 7.22
N ILE A 567 -4.26 10.84 7.22
CA ILE A 567 -3.38 9.72 6.84
C ILE A 567 -3.54 8.50 7.76
N ALA A 568 -3.76 8.71 9.06
CA ALA A 568 -4.01 7.62 9.99
C ALA A 568 -5.32 6.90 9.65
N VAL A 569 -6.38 7.65 9.32
CA VAL A 569 -7.65 7.07 8.90
C VAL A 569 -7.52 6.25 7.61
N HIS A 570 -6.83 6.81 6.60
CA HIS A 570 -6.61 6.11 5.34
C HIS A 570 -5.73 4.87 5.50
N LEU A 571 -4.67 4.93 6.31
CA LEU A 571 -3.87 3.76 6.67
C LEU A 571 -4.71 2.74 7.46
N PHE A 572 -5.64 3.17 8.31
CA PHE A 572 -6.52 2.27 9.06
C PHE A 572 -7.37 1.42 8.13
N VAL A 573 -8.14 2.04 7.24
CA VAL A 573 -8.99 1.31 6.29
C VAL A 573 -8.16 0.50 5.30
N PHE A 574 -6.98 1.00 4.90
CA PHE A 574 -6.06 0.26 4.04
C PHE A 574 -5.55 -1.03 4.69
N TYR A 575 -5.15 -0.99 5.96
CA TYR A 575 -4.66 -2.17 6.68
C TYR A 575 -5.75 -3.26 6.80
N PHE A 576 -7.01 -2.88 7.05
CA PHE A 576 -8.10 -3.87 7.07
C PHE A 576 -8.48 -4.35 5.67
N GLY A 577 -8.39 -3.47 4.67
CA GLY A 577 -8.52 -3.84 3.27
C GLY A 577 -7.54 -4.95 2.89
N ILE A 578 -6.23 -4.73 3.03
CA ILE A 578 -5.22 -5.74 2.66
C ILE A 578 -5.32 -7.03 3.50
N MET A 579 -5.85 -6.93 4.71
CA MET A 579 -6.03 -8.09 5.59
C MET A 579 -7.10 -9.06 5.08
N ALA A 580 -7.99 -8.60 4.20
CA ALA A 580 -8.94 -9.46 3.51
C ALA A 580 -8.24 -10.50 2.60
N ASP A 581 -7.01 -10.25 2.13
CA ASP A 581 -6.25 -11.16 1.25
C ASP A 581 -5.77 -12.46 1.94
N ILE A 582 -5.84 -12.56 3.28
CA ILE A 582 -5.50 -13.78 4.04
C ILE A 582 -6.64 -14.30 4.90
N THR A 583 -7.68 -13.50 5.11
CA THR A 583 -8.77 -13.86 6.02
C THR A 583 -9.75 -14.82 5.32
N PRO A 584 -10.05 -15.98 5.91
CA PRO A 584 -11.10 -16.87 5.40
C PRO A 584 -12.46 -16.16 5.34
N PRO A 585 -13.34 -16.47 4.36
CA PRO A 585 -13.29 -17.66 3.50
C PRO A 585 -12.59 -17.49 2.15
N VAL A 586 -12.09 -16.30 1.76
CA VAL A 586 -11.61 -16.05 0.38
C VAL A 586 -10.09 -15.98 0.25
N GLY A 587 -9.38 -15.41 1.24
CA GLY A 587 -7.95 -15.05 1.23
C GLY A 587 -7.13 -15.47 0.00
N LEU A 588 -7.08 -14.62 -1.03
CA LEU A 588 -6.44 -14.91 -2.33
C LEU A 588 -4.95 -15.30 -2.20
N ALA A 589 -4.21 -14.60 -1.34
CA ALA A 589 -2.80 -14.89 -1.09
C ALA A 589 -2.63 -16.24 -0.35
N ALA A 590 -3.51 -16.52 0.62
CA ALA A 590 -3.53 -17.80 1.31
C ALA A 590 -3.86 -18.96 0.34
N PHE A 591 -4.76 -18.74 -0.62
CA PHE A 591 -5.16 -19.74 -1.61
C PHE A 591 -4.04 -20.04 -2.60
N ALA A 592 -3.33 -19.00 -3.06
CA ALA A 592 -2.13 -19.17 -3.88
C ALA A 592 -1.05 -19.95 -3.11
N ALA A 593 -0.82 -19.62 -1.83
CA ALA A 593 0.17 -20.30 -1.01
C ALA A 593 -0.23 -21.76 -0.70
N ALA A 594 -1.52 -22.02 -0.48
CA ALA A 594 -2.07 -23.36 -0.29
C ALA A 594 -1.92 -24.22 -1.55
N ALA A 595 -2.13 -23.64 -2.74
CA ALA A 595 -1.92 -24.33 -4.01
C ALA A 595 -0.44 -24.74 -4.22
N ILE A 596 0.51 -23.88 -3.82
CA ILE A 596 1.95 -24.18 -3.89
C ILE A 596 2.35 -25.22 -2.82
N SER A 597 1.84 -25.09 -1.59
CA SER A 597 2.15 -26.00 -0.49
C SER A 597 1.44 -27.37 -0.58
N ARG A 598 0.39 -27.46 -1.42
CA ARG A 598 -0.52 -28.60 -1.59
C ARG A 598 -1.26 -28.97 -0.30
N GLU A 599 -1.81 -27.95 0.37
CA GLU A 599 -2.52 -28.08 1.65
C GLU A 599 -3.91 -27.45 1.58
N ASP A 600 -4.69 -27.56 2.66
CA ASP A 600 -6.01 -26.96 2.74
C ASP A 600 -5.94 -25.40 2.74
N PRO A 601 -6.63 -24.72 1.81
CA PRO A 601 -6.63 -23.26 1.72
C PRO A 601 -7.22 -22.55 2.94
N ILE A 602 -8.25 -23.13 3.56
CA ILE A 602 -8.94 -22.53 4.70
C ILE A 602 -8.05 -22.62 5.96
N ALA A 603 -7.44 -23.77 6.21
CA ALA A 603 -6.48 -23.94 7.30
C ALA A 603 -5.26 -23.02 7.13
N THR A 604 -4.75 -22.89 5.89
CA THR A 604 -3.65 -21.95 5.57
C THR A 604 -4.07 -20.51 5.82
N GLY A 605 -5.29 -20.13 5.42
CA GLY A 605 -5.86 -18.81 5.68
C GLY A 605 -6.05 -18.51 7.16
N PHE A 606 -6.64 -19.42 7.94
CA PHE A 606 -6.79 -19.26 9.39
C PHE A 606 -5.43 -19.11 10.09
N GLN A 607 -4.47 -19.96 9.75
CA GLN A 607 -3.12 -19.87 10.32
C GLN A 607 -2.43 -18.56 9.94
N GLY A 608 -2.61 -18.10 8.70
CA GLY A 608 -2.11 -16.83 8.21
C GLY A 608 -2.74 -15.63 8.91
N ALA A 609 -4.07 -15.64 9.09
CA ALA A 609 -4.80 -14.60 9.81
C ALA A 609 -4.32 -14.50 11.27
N LEU A 610 -4.10 -15.64 11.94
CA LEU A 610 -3.53 -15.67 13.29
C LEU A 610 -2.14 -15.05 13.35
N TYR A 611 -1.26 -15.36 12.40
CA TYR A 611 0.04 -14.69 12.34
C TYR A 611 -0.12 -13.19 12.11
N SER A 612 -1.00 -12.79 11.19
CA SER A 612 -1.22 -11.40 10.80
C SER A 612 -2.01 -10.55 11.82
N LEU A 613 -2.49 -11.13 12.92
CA LEU A 613 -3.12 -10.36 14.01
C LEU A 613 -2.22 -9.21 14.52
N ARG A 614 -0.90 -9.41 14.49
CA ARG A 614 0.11 -8.38 14.80
C ARG A 614 -0.03 -7.13 13.92
N THR A 615 -0.39 -7.31 12.65
CA THR A 615 -0.57 -6.24 11.67
C THR A 615 -1.92 -5.55 11.88
N ALA A 616 -2.96 -6.33 12.21
CA ALA A 616 -4.31 -5.82 12.46
C ALA A 616 -4.43 -4.93 13.72
N VAL A 617 -3.51 -5.06 14.69
CA VAL A 617 -3.50 -4.22 15.90
C VAL A 617 -2.91 -2.83 15.65
N LEU A 618 -1.96 -2.68 14.73
CA LEU A 618 -1.26 -1.41 14.50
C LEU A 618 -2.21 -0.25 14.14
N PRO A 619 -3.24 -0.45 13.29
CA PRO A 619 -4.23 0.58 13.01
C PRO A 619 -4.92 1.20 14.22
N PHE A 620 -5.33 0.36 15.17
CA PHE A 620 -5.93 0.85 16.41
C PHE A 620 -4.92 1.66 17.21
N VAL A 621 -3.66 1.20 17.27
CA VAL A 621 -2.60 1.90 18.01
C VAL A 621 -2.35 3.28 17.42
N PHE A 622 -2.11 3.39 16.13
CA PHE A 622 -1.70 4.66 15.55
C PHE A 622 -2.84 5.69 15.42
N ILE A 623 -4.10 5.25 15.44
CA ILE A 623 -5.24 6.15 15.58
C ILE A 623 -5.20 6.89 16.92
N PHE A 624 -4.90 6.17 18.00
CA PHE A 624 -4.84 6.76 19.35
C PHE A 624 -3.47 7.36 19.69
N ASN A 625 -2.41 6.91 19.02
CA ASN A 625 -1.03 7.37 19.18
C ASN A 625 -0.40 7.67 17.80
N PRO A 626 -0.68 8.85 17.21
CA PRO A 626 -0.11 9.26 15.92
C PRO A 626 1.42 9.35 15.88
N ALA A 627 2.10 9.36 17.03
CA ALA A 627 3.57 9.33 17.07
C ALA A 627 4.13 8.04 16.43
N MET A 628 3.36 6.94 16.43
CA MET A 628 3.75 5.73 15.71
C MET A 628 3.82 5.94 14.18
N LEU A 629 3.13 6.96 13.65
CA LEU A 629 3.24 7.41 12.26
C LEU A 629 4.29 8.51 12.10
N LEU A 630 5.15 8.76 13.09
CA LEU A 630 6.14 9.85 13.05
C LEU A 630 5.49 11.24 12.90
N ILE A 631 4.27 11.42 13.42
CA ILE A 631 3.56 12.71 13.45
C ILE A 631 3.82 13.37 14.80
N GLY A 632 4.26 14.64 14.78
CA GLY A 632 4.53 15.43 16.00
C GLY A 632 5.75 14.93 16.77
N ILE A 633 6.82 14.56 16.06
CA ILE A 633 8.11 14.18 16.64
C ILE A 633 9.13 15.23 16.21
N ASP A 634 9.52 16.07 17.17
CA ASP A 634 10.43 17.19 16.92
C ASP A 634 11.85 16.89 17.44
N ASP A 635 11.97 15.97 18.40
CA ASP A 635 13.23 15.62 19.06
C ASP A 635 13.75 14.21 18.71
N TRP A 636 15.06 14.10 18.48
CA TRP A 636 15.74 12.82 18.24
C TRP A 636 15.57 11.81 19.38
N TRP A 637 15.49 12.28 20.64
CA TRP A 637 15.26 11.40 21.78
C TRP A 637 13.84 10.83 21.79
N GLN A 638 12.84 11.67 21.54
CA GLN A 638 11.44 11.22 21.42
C GLN A 638 11.29 10.22 20.27
N PHE A 639 11.93 10.50 19.12
CA PHE A 639 11.99 9.58 17.98
C PHE A 639 12.54 8.20 18.38
N ALA A 640 13.68 8.15 19.06
CA ALA A 640 14.29 6.90 19.52
C ALA A 640 13.39 6.14 20.50
N VAL A 641 12.75 6.84 21.44
CA VAL A 641 11.80 6.25 22.40
C VAL A 641 10.59 5.66 21.69
N VAL A 642 9.99 6.39 20.74
CA VAL A 642 8.82 5.92 19.98
C VAL A 642 9.15 4.66 19.18
N ILE A 643 10.30 4.63 18.51
CA ILE A 643 10.77 3.45 17.77
C ILE A 643 10.98 2.27 18.72
N ALA A 644 11.73 2.47 19.80
CA ALA A 644 12.04 1.41 20.74
C ALA A 644 10.77 0.85 21.41
N ALA A 645 9.88 1.72 21.89
CA ALA A 645 8.61 1.34 22.49
C ALA A 645 7.72 0.60 21.50
N SER A 646 7.58 1.10 20.26
CA SER A 646 6.78 0.45 19.22
C SER A 646 7.31 -0.95 18.88
N LEU A 647 8.62 -1.08 18.65
CA LEU A 647 9.24 -2.36 18.32
C LEU A 647 9.11 -3.37 19.47
N ILE A 648 9.40 -2.97 20.70
CA ILE A 648 9.26 -3.83 21.88
C ILE A 648 7.79 -4.26 22.03
N SER A 649 6.83 -3.35 21.86
CA SER A 649 5.40 -3.64 21.97
C SER A 649 4.95 -4.70 20.97
N VAL A 650 5.27 -4.54 19.68
CA VAL A 650 4.85 -5.51 18.65
C VAL A 650 5.54 -6.87 18.85
N LEU A 651 6.78 -6.90 19.37
CA LEU A 651 7.48 -8.14 19.72
C LEU A 651 6.83 -8.84 20.93
N LEU A 652 6.48 -8.10 21.98
CA LEU A 652 5.76 -8.64 23.15
C LEU A 652 4.36 -9.11 22.77
N PHE A 653 3.68 -8.40 21.86
CA PHE A 653 2.41 -8.82 21.30
C PHE A 653 2.54 -10.18 20.60
N ALA A 654 3.52 -10.33 19.72
CA ALA A 654 3.80 -11.62 19.06
C ALA A 654 4.19 -12.72 20.05
N ALA A 655 4.99 -12.42 21.08
CA ALA A 655 5.31 -13.39 22.12
C ALA A 655 4.06 -13.87 22.87
N ALA A 656 3.17 -12.93 23.22
CA ALA A 656 1.95 -13.22 23.95
C ALA A 656 0.95 -14.04 23.14
N THR A 657 0.71 -13.67 21.88
CA THR A 657 -0.21 -14.36 20.97
C THR A 657 0.31 -15.74 20.56
N MET A 658 1.63 -15.88 20.42
CA MET A 658 2.27 -17.18 20.15
C MET A 658 2.38 -18.07 21.40
N GLY A 659 2.04 -17.56 22.60
CA GLY A 659 2.15 -18.28 23.87
C GLY A 659 3.60 -18.65 24.23
N TRP A 660 4.58 -17.88 23.75
CA TRP A 660 6.00 -18.16 23.94
C TRP A 660 6.81 -16.86 23.97
N PHE A 661 7.56 -16.65 25.04
CA PHE A 661 8.47 -15.51 25.15
C PHE A 661 9.93 -15.98 25.31
N VAL A 662 10.30 -16.38 26.53
CA VAL A 662 11.57 -17.08 26.82
C VAL A 662 11.35 -18.58 26.79
N CYS A 663 10.29 -19.04 27.46
CA CYS A 663 9.77 -20.40 27.39
C CYS A 663 8.28 -20.35 27.07
N ARG A 664 7.61 -21.51 27.08
CA ARG A 664 6.16 -21.58 26.98
C ARG A 664 5.52 -20.71 28.08
N SER A 665 4.73 -19.73 27.68
CA SER A 665 4.04 -18.80 28.58
C SER A 665 2.83 -19.47 29.22
N ARG A 666 2.57 -19.16 30.49
CA ARG A 666 1.26 -19.43 31.10
C ARG A 666 0.24 -18.39 30.59
N LEU A 667 -1.06 -18.71 30.64
CA LEU A 667 -2.11 -17.80 30.15
C LEU A 667 -2.05 -16.42 30.83
N TRP A 668 -1.83 -16.37 32.14
CA TRP A 668 -1.68 -15.11 32.86
C TRP A 668 -0.39 -14.36 32.49
N GLU A 669 0.69 -15.06 32.13
CA GLU A 669 1.93 -14.41 31.65
C GLU A 669 1.67 -13.75 30.29
N SER A 670 0.98 -14.44 29.38
CA SER A 670 0.52 -13.84 28.13
C SER A 670 -0.42 -12.65 28.37
N ALA A 671 -1.33 -12.72 29.35
CA ALA A 671 -2.21 -11.59 29.69
C ALA A 671 -1.42 -10.38 30.21
N VAL A 672 -0.41 -10.59 31.07
CA VAL A 672 0.49 -9.53 31.52
C VAL A 672 1.30 -8.96 30.35
N LEU A 673 1.82 -9.79 29.45
CA LEU A 673 2.54 -9.32 28.25
C LEU A 673 1.64 -8.49 27.33
N LEU A 674 0.35 -8.85 27.17
CA LEU A 674 -0.62 -8.05 26.42
C LEU A 674 -0.92 -6.71 27.13
N LEU A 675 -1.01 -6.71 28.45
CA LEU A 675 -1.17 -5.47 29.23
C LEU A 675 0.06 -4.55 29.11
N VAL A 676 1.26 -5.12 29.13
CA VAL A 676 2.50 -4.36 28.89
C VAL A 676 2.51 -3.79 27.48
N CYS A 677 2.17 -4.60 26.47
CA CYS A 677 2.03 -4.15 25.09
C CYS A 677 1.05 -2.97 24.97
N PHE A 678 -0.14 -3.07 25.59
CA PHE A 678 -1.11 -1.96 25.61
C PHE A 678 -0.53 -0.70 26.28
N THR A 679 0.17 -0.87 27.40
CA THR A 679 0.78 0.24 28.15
C THR A 679 1.88 0.95 27.35
N LEU A 680 2.68 0.19 26.60
CA LEU A 680 3.74 0.75 25.76
C LEU A 680 3.18 1.43 24.50
N PHE A 681 2.10 0.91 23.90
CA PHE A 681 1.46 1.54 22.74
C PHE A 681 0.65 2.79 23.10
N ARG A 682 -0.03 2.77 24.25
CA ARG A 682 -0.92 3.84 24.69
C ARG A 682 -0.61 4.26 26.13
N PRO A 683 0.59 4.80 26.40
CA PRO A 683 0.95 5.27 27.74
C PRO A 683 0.04 6.41 28.20
N ASP A 684 -0.45 7.23 27.25
CA ASP A 684 -1.40 8.32 27.49
C ASP A 684 -2.66 7.86 28.22
N TRP A 685 -3.16 6.65 27.94
CA TRP A 685 -4.41 6.19 28.55
C TRP A 685 -4.33 6.12 30.08
N TRP A 686 -3.14 5.82 30.62
CA TRP A 686 -2.90 5.82 32.06
C TRP A 686 -2.78 7.23 32.61
N LEU A 687 -2.09 8.12 31.88
CA LEU A 687 -1.92 9.51 32.29
C LEU A 687 -3.24 10.28 32.25
N ASP A 688 -4.07 10.04 31.24
CA ASP A 688 -5.36 10.69 31.01
C ASP A 688 -6.37 10.43 32.15
N ARG A 689 -6.12 9.43 33.01
CA ARG A 689 -6.93 9.18 34.23
C ARG A 689 -6.63 10.14 35.37
N PHE A 690 -5.45 10.74 35.37
CA PHE A 690 -4.95 11.59 36.46
C PHE A 690 -4.68 13.03 36.01
N TYR A 691 -4.37 13.23 34.73
CA TYR A 691 -4.05 14.53 34.14
C TYR A 691 -4.87 14.74 32.87
N PRO A 692 -5.49 15.92 32.67
CA PRO A 692 -6.17 16.22 31.42
C PRO A 692 -5.17 16.21 30.25
N ARG A 693 -5.62 15.76 29.08
CA ARG A 693 -4.78 15.71 27.86
C ARG A 693 -4.62 17.09 27.21
N TYR A 694 -5.67 17.89 27.22
CA TYR A 694 -5.71 19.19 26.57
C TYR A 694 -6.26 20.27 27.52
N VAL A 695 -5.81 21.50 27.33
CA VAL A 695 -6.40 22.71 27.90
C VAL A 695 -7.11 23.46 26.78
N GLU A 696 -8.36 23.86 27.02
CA GLU A 696 -9.15 24.66 26.08
C GLU A 696 -8.71 26.13 26.15
N VAL A 697 -8.19 26.65 25.04
CA VAL A 697 -7.85 28.06 24.85
C VAL A 697 -8.98 28.74 24.07
N PRO A 698 -9.41 29.96 24.46
CA PRO A 698 -10.51 30.67 23.81
C PRO A 698 -10.28 30.90 22.30
N ALA A 699 -11.34 30.77 21.49
CA ALA A 699 -11.27 30.92 20.03
C ALA A 699 -10.72 32.28 19.56
N ARG A 700 -10.92 33.37 20.33
CA ARG A 700 -10.36 34.69 20.00
C ARG A 700 -8.83 34.70 19.84
N GLU A 701 -8.13 33.76 20.47
CA GLU A 701 -6.68 33.63 20.36
C GLU A 701 -6.23 32.88 19.10
N LEU A 702 -7.15 32.37 18.27
CA LEU A 702 -6.84 31.53 17.10
C LEU A 702 -5.76 32.09 16.21
N LEU A 703 -5.91 33.34 15.76
CA LEU A 703 -4.94 33.95 14.85
C LEU A 703 -3.58 34.19 15.54
N ALA A 704 -3.57 34.49 16.84
CA ALA A 704 -2.34 34.66 17.60
C ALA A 704 -1.61 33.32 17.78
N ARG A 705 -2.34 32.23 18.07
CA ARG A 705 -1.76 30.88 18.19
C ARG A 705 -1.27 30.34 16.86
N VAL A 706 -2.00 30.59 15.77
CA VAL A 706 -1.53 30.27 14.41
C VAL A 706 -0.26 31.04 14.06
N ALA A 707 -0.10 32.28 14.54
CA ALA A 707 1.11 33.06 14.35
C ALA A 707 2.31 32.49 15.12
N ALA A 708 2.08 32.08 16.38
CA ALA A 708 3.10 31.59 17.29
C ALA A 708 3.47 30.11 17.08
N ALA A 709 2.62 29.34 16.39
CA ALA A 709 2.83 27.93 16.16
C ALA A 709 4.08 27.68 15.29
N PRO A 710 4.93 26.70 15.65
CA PRO A 710 6.11 26.35 14.86
C PRO A 710 5.74 25.83 13.46
N ASP A 711 6.76 25.62 12.65
CA ASP A 711 6.62 25.08 11.30
C ASP A 711 6.01 23.66 11.38
N ASP A 712 5.08 23.36 10.47
CA ASP A 712 4.35 22.08 10.42
C ASP A 712 3.57 21.69 11.68
N ALA A 713 3.38 22.60 12.64
CA ALA A 713 2.61 22.32 13.85
C ALA A 713 1.15 22.00 13.50
N ARG A 714 0.53 21.10 14.24
CA ARG A 714 -0.90 20.81 14.09
C ARG A 714 -1.72 21.61 15.08
N LEU A 715 -2.68 22.36 14.57
CA LEU A 715 -3.65 23.08 15.40
C LEU A 715 -4.90 22.23 15.56
N THR A 716 -5.26 21.93 16.80
CA THR A 716 -6.50 21.21 17.11
C THR A 716 -7.53 22.21 17.60
N MET A 717 -8.73 22.18 17.04
CA MET A 717 -9.81 23.09 17.41
C MET A 717 -11.13 22.34 17.52
N VAL A 718 -11.97 22.82 18.44
CA VAL A 718 -13.35 22.40 18.59
C VAL A 718 -14.21 23.38 17.80
N VAL A 719 -14.97 22.84 16.87
CA VAL A 719 -15.92 23.60 16.04
C VAL A 719 -17.32 23.11 16.30
N GLU A 720 -18.29 24.00 16.13
CA GLU A 720 -19.71 23.72 16.24
C GLU A 720 -20.44 24.38 15.08
N GLY A 721 -21.40 23.69 14.50
CA GLY A 721 -22.25 24.26 13.47
C GLY A 721 -23.44 23.37 13.16
N THR A 722 -24.33 23.89 12.33
CA THR A 722 -25.54 23.17 11.92
C THR A 722 -25.23 22.31 10.70
N ASN A 723 -25.56 21.01 10.74
CA ASN A 723 -25.46 20.12 9.59
C ASN A 723 -26.61 20.37 8.58
N VAL A 724 -26.62 19.60 7.48
CA VAL A 724 -27.62 19.72 6.40
C VAL A 724 -29.05 19.42 6.88
N GLU A 725 -29.18 18.70 8.00
CA GLU A 725 -30.45 18.26 8.59
C GLU A 725 -30.99 19.25 9.63
N GLY A 726 -30.25 20.31 9.93
CA GLY A 726 -30.64 21.31 10.92
C GLY A 726 -30.19 20.97 12.35
N GLU A 727 -29.41 19.91 12.54
CA GLU A 727 -28.89 19.49 13.84
C GLU A 727 -27.56 20.17 14.16
N THR A 728 -27.35 20.54 15.43
CA THR A 728 -26.09 21.12 15.89
C THR A 728 -25.07 20.02 16.11
N VAL A 729 -23.98 20.06 15.36
CA VAL A 729 -22.89 19.09 15.43
C VAL A 729 -21.63 19.76 15.96
N ARG A 730 -21.08 19.19 17.04
CA ARG A 730 -19.80 19.58 17.61
C ARG A 730 -18.71 18.62 17.13
N LYS A 731 -17.63 19.15 16.55
CA LYS A 731 -16.51 18.36 16.01
C LYS A 731 -15.18 18.84 16.55
N THR A 732 -14.26 17.91 16.78
CA THR A 732 -12.87 18.20 17.12
C THR A 732 -11.98 17.84 15.95
N VAL A 733 -11.34 18.85 15.34
CA VAL A 733 -10.54 18.69 14.12
C VAL A 733 -9.10 19.13 14.33
N SER A 734 -8.16 18.49 13.63
CA SER A 734 -6.73 18.84 13.68
C SER A 734 -6.21 19.18 12.29
N VAL A 735 -5.77 20.43 12.14
CA VAL A 735 -5.33 21.00 10.86
C VAL A 735 -3.82 21.24 10.88
N PRO A 736 -3.06 20.79 9.87
CA PRO A 736 -1.62 21.08 9.78
C PRO A 736 -1.38 22.55 9.41
N LEU A 737 -0.60 23.26 10.20
CA LEU A 737 -0.15 24.61 9.90
C LEU A 737 1.19 24.49 9.17
N GLY A 738 1.18 24.51 7.83
CA GLY A 738 2.42 24.48 7.03
C GLY A 738 3.32 25.71 7.25
N ASP A 739 4.17 26.03 6.27
CA ASP A 739 5.20 27.07 6.36
C ASP A 739 4.79 28.39 7.05
N PRO A 740 5.72 29.04 7.76
CA PRO A 740 5.46 30.28 8.48
C PRO A 740 5.10 31.40 7.48
N LYS A 741 3.83 31.77 7.50
CA LYS A 741 3.23 32.86 6.73
C LYS A 741 2.31 33.65 7.65
N GLU A 742 1.78 34.77 7.16
CA GLU A 742 0.72 35.50 7.86
C GLU A 742 -0.40 34.52 8.30
N PRO A 743 -0.95 34.62 9.53
CA PRO A 743 -1.85 33.59 10.08
C PRO A 743 -3.05 33.25 9.20
N ARG A 744 -3.63 34.26 8.55
CA ARG A 744 -4.73 34.09 7.61
C ARG A 744 -4.31 33.36 6.34
N LEU A 745 -3.08 33.58 5.85
CA LEU A 745 -2.53 32.86 4.72
C LEU A 745 -2.22 31.40 5.08
N ARG A 746 -1.74 31.12 6.31
CA ARG A 746 -1.56 29.74 6.79
C ARG A 746 -2.90 28.99 6.81
N LEU A 747 -3.95 29.58 7.37
CA LEU A 747 -5.30 28.99 7.36
C LEU A 747 -5.88 28.87 5.95
N ARG A 748 -5.67 29.86 5.07
CA ARG A 748 -6.11 29.76 3.67
C ARG A 748 -5.39 28.65 2.90
N ALA A 749 -4.13 28.36 3.20
CA ALA A 749 -3.38 27.28 2.54
C ALA A 749 -4.00 25.91 2.80
N VAL A 750 -4.60 25.71 3.99
CA VAL A 750 -5.39 24.51 4.33
C VAL A 750 -6.86 24.61 3.90
N GLY A 751 -7.24 25.70 3.24
CA GLY A 751 -8.58 25.94 2.71
C GLY A 751 -9.53 26.64 3.66
N LEU A 752 -9.07 27.18 4.79
CA LEU A 752 -9.92 27.85 5.79
C LEU A 752 -9.86 29.37 5.67
N GLY A 753 -11.02 29.97 5.40
CA GLY A 753 -11.27 31.38 5.67
C GLY A 753 -11.92 31.52 7.04
N VAL A 754 -11.34 32.34 7.92
CA VAL A 754 -11.91 32.66 9.24
C VAL A 754 -12.06 34.15 9.42
N ALA A 755 -13.10 34.57 10.11
CA ALA A 755 -13.29 35.95 10.54
C ALA A 755 -13.66 36.00 12.03
N PRO A 756 -13.04 36.88 12.82
CA PRO A 756 -13.47 37.14 14.18
C PRO A 756 -14.81 37.88 14.16
N LEU A 757 -15.75 37.46 15.01
CA LEU A 757 -17.05 38.08 15.23
C LEU A 757 -17.24 38.27 16.74
N GLY A 758 -16.73 39.38 17.29
CA GLY A 758 -16.68 39.61 18.74
C GLY A 758 -15.70 38.64 19.42
N ASP A 759 -16.19 37.92 20.45
CA ASP A 759 -15.42 36.87 21.14
C ASP A 759 -15.40 35.52 20.41
N LYS A 760 -16.19 35.37 19.34
CA LYS A 760 -16.28 34.14 18.53
C LYS A 760 -15.43 34.25 17.27
N VAL A 761 -15.03 33.10 16.71
CA VAL A 761 -14.40 33.03 15.40
C VAL A 761 -15.26 32.15 14.50
N THR A 762 -15.72 32.69 13.38
CA THR A 762 -16.57 31.97 12.43
C THR A 762 -15.77 31.59 11.19
N ILE A 763 -16.00 30.39 10.68
CA ILE A 763 -15.47 29.90 9.41
C ILE A 763 -16.30 30.54 8.29
N THR A 764 -15.70 31.46 7.54
CA THR A 764 -16.39 32.22 6.48
C THR A 764 -16.41 31.49 5.15
N ASN A 765 -15.37 30.71 4.86
CA ASN A 765 -15.26 29.94 3.62
C ASN A 765 -14.41 28.69 3.84
N VAL A 766 -14.78 27.61 3.14
CA VAL A 766 -13.98 26.39 3.05
C VAL A 766 -13.74 26.10 1.57
N ALA A 767 -12.48 26.12 1.14
CA ALA A 767 -12.13 25.90 -0.26
C ALA A 767 -12.51 24.48 -0.71
N PHE A 768 -13.07 24.36 -1.92
CA PHE A 768 -13.44 23.06 -2.48
C PHE A 768 -12.21 22.15 -2.66
N GLY A 769 -12.35 20.86 -2.36
CA GLY A 769 -11.27 19.87 -2.44
C GLY A 769 -10.13 20.02 -1.42
N SER A 770 -10.17 21.05 -0.57
CA SER A 770 -9.13 21.35 0.42
C SER A 770 -9.03 20.33 1.56
N TYR A 771 -7.91 20.35 2.29
CA TYR A 771 -7.72 19.52 3.47
C TYR A 771 -8.80 19.76 4.53
N ALA A 772 -9.17 21.03 4.76
CA ALA A 772 -10.25 21.39 5.68
C ALA A 772 -11.61 20.81 5.26
N ARG A 773 -11.92 20.81 3.96
CA ARG A 773 -13.15 20.19 3.45
C ARG A 773 -13.16 18.68 3.71
N ARG A 774 -12.01 18.01 3.56
CA ARG A 774 -11.86 16.56 3.79
C ARG A 774 -11.96 16.17 5.26
N LEU A 775 -11.73 17.11 6.18
CA LEU A 775 -11.98 16.96 7.61
C LEU A 775 -13.46 17.17 8.00
N GLY A 776 -14.35 17.45 7.05
CA GLY A 776 -15.77 17.70 7.33
C GLY A 776 -16.06 19.07 7.91
N LEU A 777 -15.23 20.08 7.59
CA LEU A 777 -15.50 21.48 7.94
C LEU A 777 -16.35 22.16 6.86
N ASP A 778 -17.30 22.98 7.32
CA ASP A 778 -18.23 23.74 6.49
C ASP A 778 -18.16 25.24 6.79
N ALA A 779 -18.54 26.05 5.79
CA ALA A 779 -18.73 27.48 5.99
C ALA A 779 -19.94 27.71 6.90
N GLY A 780 -19.82 28.66 7.83
CA GLY A 780 -20.84 28.95 8.84
C GLY A 780 -20.58 28.28 10.20
N TYR A 781 -19.64 27.34 10.29
CA TYR A 781 -19.25 26.75 11.57
C TYR A 781 -18.53 27.77 12.46
N GLU A 782 -18.76 27.70 13.76
CA GLU A 782 -18.10 28.50 14.79
C GLU A 782 -16.95 27.71 15.42
N VAL A 783 -15.79 28.33 15.57
CA VAL A 783 -14.69 27.80 16.38
C VAL A 783 -14.99 28.16 17.84
N LEU A 784 -15.15 27.15 18.69
CA LEU A 784 -15.44 27.31 20.12
C LEU A 784 -14.15 27.46 20.93
N ALA A 785 -13.19 26.57 20.69
CA ALA A 785 -11.95 26.52 21.45
C ALA A 785 -10.80 25.92 20.64
N ILE A 786 -9.57 26.20 21.05
CA ILE A 786 -8.35 25.59 20.56
C ILE A 786 -7.85 24.63 21.65
N LEU A 787 -7.48 23.41 21.28
CA LEU A 787 -6.98 22.41 22.21
C LEU A 787 -5.44 22.43 22.20
N GLU A 788 -4.84 22.89 23.29
CA GLU A 788 -3.39 22.85 23.50
C GLU A 788 -3.01 21.70 24.44
N PRO A 789 -1.88 21.01 24.22
CA PRO A 789 -1.41 19.96 25.12
C PRO A 789 -1.25 20.47 26.55
N ALA A 790 -1.88 19.80 27.52
CA ALA A 790 -1.77 20.19 28.92
C ALA A 790 -0.38 19.84 29.51
N PRO A 791 0.13 20.63 30.47
CA PRO A 791 1.35 20.28 31.19
C PRO A 791 1.13 19.00 32.02
N ARG A 792 1.84 17.92 31.67
CA ARG A 792 1.67 16.60 32.29
C ARG A 792 3.00 15.84 32.44
N PRO A 793 3.07 14.84 33.35
CA PRO A 793 4.27 14.01 33.51
C PRO A 793 4.67 13.28 32.22
N SER A 794 5.95 12.94 32.12
CA SER A 794 6.48 12.24 30.95
C SER A 794 5.83 10.88 30.74
N GLN A 795 5.54 10.55 29.48
CA GLN A 795 5.07 9.22 29.04
C GLN A 795 6.07 8.08 29.33
N LEU A 796 7.30 8.41 29.74
CA LEU A 796 8.32 7.43 30.13
C LEU A 796 7.96 6.66 31.40
N TRP A 797 7.11 7.21 32.27
CA TRP A 797 6.73 6.56 33.53
C TRP A 797 5.90 5.28 33.31
N PRO A 798 4.77 5.33 32.58
CA PRO A 798 4.02 4.12 32.21
C PRO A 798 4.86 3.12 31.41
N ILE A 799 5.69 3.63 30.48
CA ILE A 799 6.58 2.81 29.65
C ILE A 799 7.57 2.03 30.54
N GLY A 800 8.23 2.72 31.47
CA GLY A 800 9.18 2.11 32.40
C GLY A 800 8.54 1.02 33.27
N GLY A 801 7.34 1.30 33.80
CA GLY A 801 6.55 0.31 34.56
C GLY A 801 6.21 -0.93 33.74
N GLY A 802 5.78 -0.75 32.48
CA GLY A 802 5.51 -1.84 31.55
C GLY A 802 6.76 -2.68 31.25
N LEU A 803 7.90 -2.05 30.96
CA LEU A 803 9.16 -2.76 30.70
C LEU A 803 9.64 -3.55 31.92
N ALA A 804 9.51 -2.99 33.12
CA ALA A 804 9.84 -3.70 34.36
C ALA A 804 8.97 -4.96 34.55
N ALA A 805 7.66 -4.87 34.26
CA ALA A 805 6.76 -6.01 34.31
C ALA A 805 7.12 -7.09 33.28
N ALA A 806 7.45 -6.71 32.03
CA ALA A 806 7.94 -7.67 31.04
C ALA A 806 9.27 -8.32 31.47
N GLY A 807 10.18 -7.55 32.06
CA GLY A 807 11.42 -8.05 32.64
C GLY A 807 11.19 -9.07 33.75
N LEU A 808 10.22 -8.84 34.64
CA LEU A 808 9.83 -9.78 35.68
C LEU A 808 9.32 -11.10 35.09
N ILE A 809 8.47 -11.04 34.05
CA ILE A 809 8.00 -12.24 33.34
C ILE A 809 9.18 -12.99 32.70
N ALA A 810 10.11 -12.28 32.07
CA ALA A 810 11.32 -12.89 31.51
C ALA A 810 12.14 -13.64 32.58
N LEU A 811 12.35 -13.01 33.74
CA LEU A 811 13.08 -13.61 34.88
C LEU A 811 12.37 -14.87 35.40
N LEU A 812 11.05 -14.82 35.57
CA LEU A 812 10.25 -15.98 36.00
C LEU A 812 10.31 -17.13 34.99
N GLN A 813 10.33 -16.82 33.69
CA GLN A 813 10.45 -17.82 32.64
C GLN A 813 11.88 -18.40 32.54
N TRP A 814 12.92 -17.57 32.69
CA TRP A 814 14.32 -18.07 32.71
C TRP A 814 14.54 -19.07 33.84
N ARG A 815 14.00 -18.82 35.04
CA ARG A 815 14.09 -19.76 36.17
C ARG A 815 13.47 -21.13 35.90
N ARG A 816 12.56 -21.24 34.93
CA ARG A 816 11.89 -22.51 34.56
C ARG A 816 12.39 -23.09 33.24
N ARG A 817 13.28 -22.40 32.53
CA ARG A 817 13.72 -22.76 31.17
C ARG A 817 14.28 -24.18 31.10
N ASP A 818 15.10 -24.58 32.08
CA ASP A 818 15.77 -25.87 32.09
C ASP A 818 14.80 -27.05 32.26
N ALA A 819 13.72 -26.85 33.02
CA ALA A 819 12.66 -27.86 33.18
C ALA A 819 11.76 -28.00 31.94
N THR A 820 11.59 -26.93 31.16
CA THR A 820 10.73 -26.93 29.96
C THR A 820 11.47 -27.46 28.72
N MET A 821 12.77 -27.18 28.60
CA MET A 821 13.61 -27.67 27.49
C MET A 821 13.93 -29.17 27.56
N GLN A 822 13.71 -29.82 28.72
CA GLN A 822 13.81 -31.28 28.88
C GLN A 822 12.50 -32.02 28.52
N ARG A 823 11.37 -31.31 28.38
CA ARG A 823 10.02 -31.88 28.13
C ARG A 823 9.49 -31.60 26.72
N ALA A 824 10.15 -30.74 25.94
CA ALA A 824 9.83 -30.40 24.55
C ALA A 824 10.95 -30.91 23.66
#